data_AF-A0A9P6RL50-F1
#
_entry.id   AF-A0A9P6RL50-F1
#
_cell.length_a   1.000
_cell.length_b   1.000
_cell.length_c   1.000
_cell.angle_alpha   90.00
_cell.angle_beta   90.00
_cell.angle_gamma   90.00
#
_symmetry.space_group_name_H-M   'P 1'
#
loop_
_entity.id
_entity.type
_entity.pdbx_description
1 polymer ?
#
loop_
_entity_poly.entity_id
_entity_poly.type
_entity_poly.pdbx_seq_one_letter_code
_entity_poly.pdbx_strand_id
1 'polypeptide(L)'
;MGILNITPDSFYDGAHFLNHDAALKRAMQMVDEGVDLIDIGGESTRPGAPAVPLNEELERVLPIIKALRDVGVPLSIDTHKPEVMRAALAEGADLINDIWGLRQPGALELVKQSACGLCVMHMSGTPQTMQKAPSYQDVVAEVAAFLHARIAELAAAGIARSRISVDPGFGFGKTLEHNYTLLAHLAQLAPADVPLLIGLSRKSMLGAVIDRPASERAAASIAGAICAAERGARIIRVHDVAPTVDALKIWNGIRGKVGELPITPDFVLRLGYVAGKVLAGADHGLQTGNRPTVLIGKDTRVSGYMLEAALEAGLSAAGVDVMLAGPMPTPGVAYLTRALRLAAGVVISASHNPYYDNGIKFFSGDGNKLPDEIEREIEANLDRALVCAPSEQLGKARRLDDAAGRYIEFCKSTFPAQFDLRGMKLVVDCAHGAAYDIAPHVFHELGADVVALGTQPNGFNINQECGATAPNALIQAVRENHADLGIALDGDADRLQIVDAAGRLYNGDELLYVLVVDRIATDGKVAGVVGTQMTNLAVEIALQRLGVAFERAAVGDRYVLERLRARGWQLGAEGSGHILSLDRHTTGDGIVSGLLVLAALKRSGQTLAAILRDVQLFPQKLINLQLRPGSDWQSNHEIKAAIAHAEHALGATGRVLIRASGTEPVLRVMVEAAQAAAAVHYAEAIADKVRSVA
;
A
#
# COMPACT_ATOMS: atom_id res chain seq x y z
N MET A 1 -14.94 -1.01 16.38
CA MET A 1 -15.69 -0.43 17.52
C MET A 1 -16.99 0.19 17.03
N GLY A 2 -18.14 -0.37 17.40
CA GLY A 2 -19.47 0.17 17.06
C GLY A 2 -19.98 1.13 18.13
N ILE A 3 -20.54 2.27 17.74
CA ILE A 3 -21.02 3.32 18.67
C ILE A 3 -22.49 3.06 19.05
N LEU A 4 -22.76 2.82 20.33
CA LEU A 4 -24.09 2.67 20.91
C LEU A 4 -24.37 3.79 21.94
N ASN A 5 -24.94 4.91 21.47
CA ASN A 5 -25.30 6.02 22.34
C ASN A 5 -26.71 5.84 22.91
N ILE A 6 -26.84 5.90 24.23
CA ILE A 6 -28.09 5.80 24.98
C ILE A 6 -28.48 7.21 25.42
N THR A 7 -28.76 8.07 24.44
CA THR A 7 -29.15 9.46 24.66
C THR A 7 -30.48 9.76 23.94
N PRO A 8 -31.26 10.75 24.41
CA PRO A 8 -32.56 11.09 23.82
C PRO A 8 -32.49 11.41 22.32
N ASP A 9 -31.38 11.98 21.85
CA ASP A 9 -31.19 12.40 20.46
C ASP A 9 -30.78 11.25 19.52
N SER A 10 -30.51 10.05 20.05
CA SER A 10 -29.91 8.95 19.29
C SER A 10 -30.95 7.98 18.70
N PHE A 11 -32.18 8.00 19.23
CA PHE A 11 -33.29 7.18 18.74
C PHE A 11 -34.50 8.09 18.56
N TYR A 12 -34.70 8.59 17.34
CA TYR A 12 -35.90 9.35 17.00
C TYR A 12 -37.12 8.42 17.11
N ASP A 13 -37.81 8.49 18.26
CA ASP A 13 -39.27 8.43 18.36
C ASP A 13 -39.68 8.89 19.76
N GLY A 14 -40.55 9.91 19.80
CA GLY A 14 -40.90 10.67 20.99
C GLY A 14 -41.70 9.90 22.03
N ALA A 15 -41.01 9.20 22.94
CA ALA A 15 -41.55 8.82 24.25
C ALA A 15 -40.42 8.85 25.29
N HIS A 16 -40.67 9.52 26.42
CA HIS A 16 -39.75 9.77 27.54
C HIS A 16 -39.43 8.54 28.40
N PHE A 17 -39.17 7.39 27.78
CA PHE A 17 -38.52 6.25 28.41
C PHE A 17 -37.33 5.84 27.55
N LEU A 18 -36.12 5.88 28.12
CA LEU A 18 -34.90 5.39 27.51
C LEU A 18 -35.14 3.97 26.98
N ASN A 19 -35.25 3.82 25.67
CA ASN A 19 -35.70 2.57 25.05
C ASN A 19 -34.56 1.54 25.04
N HIS A 20 -34.30 0.95 26.21
CA HIS A 20 -33.24 -0.06 26.40
C HIS A 20 -33.38 -1.22 25.42
N ASP A 21 -34.61 -1.66 25.11
CA ASP A 21 -34.85 -2.73 24.14
C ASP A 21 -34.36 -2.36 22.72
N ALA A 22 -34.55 -1.11 22.29
CA ALA A 22 -34.04 -0.63 21.01
C ALA A 22 -32.49 -0.58 21.00
N ALA A 23 -31.88 -0.17 22.12
CA ALA A 23 -30.43 -0.16 22.26
C ALA A 23 -29.86 -1.60 22.21
N LEU A 24 -30.48 -2.56 22.91
CA LEU A 24 -30.10 -3.98 22.86
C LEU A 24 -30.27 -4.55 21.45
N LYS A 25 -31.38 -4.26 20.78
CA LYS A 25 -31.59 -4.69 19.40
C LYS A 25 -30.53 -4.13 18.45
N ARG A 26 -30.17 -2.84 18.58
CA ARG A 26 -29.09 -2.26 17.78
C ARG A 26 -27.73 -2.86 18.10
N ALA A 27 -27.45 -3.15 19.37
CA ALA A 27 -26.22 -3.82 19.78
C ALA A 27 -26.08 -5.20 19.14
N MET A 28 -27.12 -6.04 19.22
CA MET A 28 -27.16 -7.35 18.56
C MET A 28 -27.00 -7.21 17.04
N GLN A 29 -27.65 -6.21 16.43
CA GLN A 29 -27.47 -5.93 15.00
C GLN A 29 -26.01 -5.58 14.67
N MET A 30 -25.30 -4.79 15.49
CA MET A 30 -23.88 -4.50 15.25
C MET A 30 -23.02 -5.76 15.33
N VAL A 31 -23.36 -6.72 16.19
CA VAL A 31 -22.69 -8.02 16.25
C VAL A 31 -22.89 -8.80 14.95
N ASP A 32 -24.13 -8.85 14.45
CA ASP A 32 -24.44 -9.47 13.16
C ASP A 32 -23.75 -8.75 11.98
N GLU A 33 -23.58 -7.43 12.08
CA GLU A 33 -22.85 -6.59 11.12
C GLU A 33 -21.30 -6.76 11.23
N GLY A 34 -20.81 -7.56 12.18
CA GLY A 34 -19.39 -7.91 12.31
C GLY A 34 -18.56 -6.96 13.17
N VAL A 35 -19.14 -6.34 14.21
CA VAL A 35 -18.40 -5.46 15.12
C VAL A 35 -17.43 -6.25 16.01
N ASP A 36 -16.18 -5.77 16.15
CA ASP A 36 -15.20 -6.40 17.06
C ASP A 36 -15.39 -6.02 18.54
N LEU A 37 -16.03 -4.87 18.81
CA LEU A 37 -16.30 -4.37 20.17
C LEU A 37 -17.36 -3.26 20.15
N ILE A 38 -18.17 -3.13 21.20
CA ILE A 38 -19.28 -2.16 21.29
C ILE A 38 -18.94 -1.08 22.32
N ASP A 39 -19.13 0.18 21.96
CA ASP A 39 -18.85 1.33 22.82
C ASP A 39 -20.15 2.03 23.24
N ILE A 40 -20.44 1.96 24.54
CA ILE A 40 -21.70 2.35 25.16
C ILE A 40 -21.54 3.73 25.78
N GLY A 41 -22.36 4.71 25.39
CA GLY A 41 -22.30 6.08 25.91
C GLY A 41 -23.62 6.54 26.49
N GLY A 42 -23.64 6.97 27.76
CA GLY A 42 -24.83 7.51 28.43
C GLY A 42 -24.95 9.03 28.38
N GLU A 43 -23.85 9.72 28.11
CA GLU A 43 -23.76 11.18 28.01
C GLU A 43 -23.27 11.61 26.62
N SER A 44 -23.93 12.61 26.02
CA SER A 44 -23.48 13.16 24.75
C SER A 44 -22.25 14.03 24.96
N THR A 45 -21.14 13.67 24.33
CA THR A 45 -19.88 14.42 24.38
C THR A 45 -19.73 15.39 23.19
N ARG A 46 -20.82 15.61 22.42
CA ARG A 46 -20.82 16.54 21.27
C ARG A 46 -20.57 17.98 21.73
N PRO A 47 -19.94 18.83 20.89
CA PRO A 47 -19.79 20.25 21.20
C PRO A 47 -21.12 20.92 21.61
N GLY A 48 -21.14 21.55 22.77
CA GLY A 48 -22.31 22.26 23.30
C GLY A 48 -23.35 21.40 24.04
N ALA A 49 -23.14 20.09 24.17
CA ALA A 49 -24.05 19.23 24.91
C ALA A 49 -24.06 19.54 26.43
N PRO A 50 -25.23 19.49 27.09
CA PRO A 50 -25.32 19.63 28.55
C PRO A 50 -24.78 18.38 29.26
N ALA A 51 -24.13 18.58 30.41
CA ALA A 51 -23.69 17.48 31.26
C ALA A 51 -24.91 16.76 31.87
N VAL A 52 -24.81 15.44 32.02
CA VAL A 52 -25.88 14.60 32.58
C VAL A 52 -25.57 14.30 34.06
N PRO A 53 -26.53 14.40 34.99
CA PRO A 53 -26.33 13.98 36.38
C PRO A 53 -25.86 12.52 36.48
N LEU A 54 -25.01 12.22 37.48
CA LEU A 54 -24.44 10.88 37.68
C LEU A 54 -25.50 9.77 37.65
N ASN A 55 -26.58 9.94 38.44
CA ASN A 55 -27.64 8.92 38.55
C ASN A 55 -28.31 8.64 37.19
N GLU A 56 -28.50 9.69 36.39
CA GLU A 56 -29.14 9.56 35.08
C GLU A 56 -28.22 8.85 34.06
N GLU A 57 -26.90 9.08 34.10
CA GLU A 57 -25.95 8.33 33.26
C GLU A 57 -25.89 6.85 33.66
N LEU A 58 -25.88 6.55 34.97
CA LEU A 58 -25.90 5.18 35.50
C LEU A 58 -27.17 4.42 35.07
N GLU A 59 -28.34 5.05 35.19
CA GLU A 59 -29.62 4.48 34.77
C GLU A 59 -29.66 4.15 33.28
N ARG A 60 -28.94 4.92 32.44
CA ARG A 60 -28.83 4.69 31.00
C ARG A 60 -27.92 3.51 30.67
N VAL A 61 -26.72 3.44 31.25
CA VAL A 61 -25.67 2.52 30.76
C VAL A 61 -25.65 1.16 31.45
N LEU A 62 -25.93 1.09 32.76
CA LEU A 62 -25.77 -0.16 33.52
C LEU A 62 -26.70 -1.29 33.06
N PRO A 63 -28.00 -1.04 32.78
CA PRO A 63 -28.89 -2.09 32.29
C PRO A 63 -28.41 -2.69 30.97
N ILE A 64 -27.83 -1.87 30.09
CA ILE A 64 -27.32 -2.30 28.79
C ILE A 64 -26.03 -3.10 28.94
N ILE A 65 -25.06 -2.64 29.74
CA ILE A 65 -23.82 -3.39 30.02
C ILE A 65 -24.16 -4.77 30.58
N LYS A 66 -25.02 -4.82 31.58
CA LYS A 66 -25.43 -6.07 32.23
C LYS A 66 -26.10 -7.04 31.25
N ALA A 67 -26.93 -6.54 30.35
CA ALA A 67 -27.62 -7.36 29.36
C ALA A 67 -26.70 -7.82 28.22
N LEU A 68 -25.66 -7.04 27.87
CA LEU A 68 -24.75 -7.35 26.77
C LEU A 68 -23.50 -8.14 27.20
N ARG A 69 -23.24 -8.28 28.51
CA ARG A 69 -22.01 -8.92 29.04
C ARG A 69 -21.69 -10.28 28.40
N ASP A 70 -22.71 -11.06 28.10
CA ASP A 70 -22.56 -12.44 27.63
C ASP A 70 -22.75 -12.58 26.08
N VAL A 71 -22.75 -11.46 25.34
CA VAL A 71 -23.00 -11.42 23.88
C VAL A 71 -21.76 -11.83 23.05
N GLY A 72 -20.59 -11.97 23.69
CA GLY A 72 -19.39 -12.51 23.04
C GLY A 72 -18.53 -11.49 22.29
N VAL A 73 -18.83 -10.19 22.44
CA VAL A 73 -17.97 -9.08 22.00
C VAL A 73 -17.60 -8.20 23.21
N PRO A 74 -16.36 -7.70 23.31
CA PRO A 74 -15.96 -6.82 24.41
C PRO A 74 -16.79 -5.54 24.48
N LEU A 75 -17.07 -5.10 25.71
CA LEU A 75 -17.85 -3.89 26.00
C LEU A 75 -16.96 -2.73 26.46
N SER A 76 -17.04 -1.63 25.73
CA SER A 76 -16.42 -0.35 26.08
C SER A 76 -17.47 0.58 26.70
N ILE A 77 -17.10 1.30 27.77
CA ILE A 77 -17.90 2.38 28.35
C ILE A 77 -17.27 3.75 28.00
N ASP A 78 -18.02 4.60 27.28
CA ASP A 78 -17.66 5.98 26.94
C ASP A 78 -18.10 6.92 28.08
N THR A 79 -17.22 7.12 29.06
CA THR A 79 -17.48 7.99 30.22
C THR A 79 -16.20 8.59 30.78
N HIS A 80 -16.33 9.76 31.42
CA HIS A 80 -15.25 10.41 32.18
C HIS A 80 -15.50 10.39 33.69
N LYS A 81 -16.66 9.91 34.17
CA LYS A 81 -17.02 9.94 35.59
C LYS A 81 -16.50 8.68 36.31
N PRO A 82 -15.61 8.81 37.32
CA PRO A 82 -15.06 7.66 38.04
C PRO A 82 -16.11 6.73 38.65
N GLU A 83 -17.23 7.28 39.11
CA GLU A 83 -18.35 6.52 39.67
C GLU A 83 -19.05 5.66 38.61
N VAL A 84 -19.20 6.16 37.39
CA VAL A 84 -19.76 5.40 36.25
C VAL A 84 -18.78 4.32 35.82
N MET A 85 -17.49 4.65 35.70
CA MET A 85 -16.44 3.66 35.43
C MET A 85 -16.49 2.49 36.44
N ARG A 86 -16.59 2.81 37.75
CA ARG A 86 -16.66 1.81 38.82
C ARG A 86 -17.86 0.87 38.65
N ALA A 87 -19.04 1.44 38.42
CA ALA A 87 -20.26 0.67 38.27
C ALA A 87 -20.26 -0.15 36.98
N ALA A 88 -19.79 0.41 35.87
CA ALA A 88 -19.68 -0.29 34.59
C ALA A 88 -18.71 -1.48 34.66
N LEU A 89 -17.54 -1.31 35.29
CA LEU A 89 -16.60 -2.41 35.52
C LEU A 89 -17.21 -3.52 36.39
N ALA A 90 -18.00 -3.16 37.41
CA ALA A 90 -18.69 -4.14 38.26
C ALA A 90 -19.77 -4.94 37.50
N GLU A 91 -20.39 -4.34 36.49
CA GLU A 91 -21.40 -4.99 35.63
C GLU A 91 -20.79 -5.74 34.43
N GLY A 92 -19.49 -5.62 34.20
CA GLY A 92 -18.75 -6.42 33.20
C GLY A 92 -18.27 -5.65 31.97
N ALA A 93 -18.02 -4.34 32.07
CA ALA A 93 -17.31 -3.61 31.01
C ALA A 93 -15.85 -4.07 30.90
N ASP A 94 -15.37 -4.28 29.67
CA ASP A 94 -14.02 -4.75 29.35
C ASP A 94 -13.04 -3.62 29.05
N LEU A 95 -13.56 -2.45 28.63
CA LEU A 95 -12.75 -1.29 28.27
C LEU A 95 -13.37 0.02 28.79
N ILE A 96 -12.53 0.92 29.30
CA ILE A 96 -12.94 2.30 29.61
C ILE A 96 -12.44 3.21 28.49
N ASN A 97 -13.36 3.91 27.84
CA ASN A 97 -13.07 4.92 26.84
C ASN A 97 -13.30 6.31 27.44
N ASP A 98 -12.21 6.96 27.87
CA ASP A 98 -12.29 8.23 28.58
C ASP A 98 -11.81 9.39 27.73
N ILE A 99 -12.78 10.25 27.37
CA ILE A 99 -12.55 11.50 26.63
C ILE A 99 -11.66 12.51 27.38
N TRP A 100 -11.45 12.37 28.68
CA TRP A 100 -10.58 13.21 29.51
C TRP A 100 -9.17 12.63 29.72
N GLY A 101 -8.93 11.40 29.25
CA GLY A 101 -7.64 10.72 29.41
C GLY A 101 -7.29 10.42 30.88
N LEU A 102 -8.29 10.04 31.67
CA LEU A 102 -8.19 9.64 33.09
C LEU A 102 -7.70 10.75 34.03
N ARG A 103 -7.91 12.01 33.67
CA ARG A 103 -7.53 13.18 34.48
C ARG A 103 -8.49 13.51 35.62
N GLN A 104 -9.66 12.88 35.68
CA GLN A 104 -10.63 13.10 36.76
C GLN A 104 -10.10 12.52 38.09
N PRO A 105 -10.27 13.23 39.22
CA PRO A 105 -9.81 12.74 40.52
C PRO A 105 -10.34 11.33 40.82
N GLY A 106 -9.45 10.39 41.13
CA GLY A 106 -9.80 9.01 41.45
C GLY A 106 -9.97 8.05 40.25
N ALA A 107 -9.95 8.55 39.00
CA ALA A 107 -10.05 7.69 37.81
C ALA A 107 -8.85 6.74 37.68
N LEU A 108 -7.62 7.24 37.85
CA LEU A 108 -6.41 6.45 37.76
C LEU A 108 -6.35 5.33 38.81
N GLU A 109 -6.66 5.66 40.06
CA GLU A 109 -6.65 4.69 41.18
C GLU A 109 -7.70 3.59 40.99
N LEU A 110 -8.85 3.94 40.41
CA LEU A 110 -9.90 2.99 40.05
C LEU A 110 -9.38 1.99 39.01
N VAL A 111 -8.87 2.46 37.88
CA VAL A 111 -8.52 1.58 36.74
C VAL A 111 -7.29 0.71 37.03
N LYS A 112 -6.40 1.18 37.90
CA LYS A 112 -5.23 0.42 38.38
C LYS A 112 -5.62 -0.88 39.07
N GLN A 113 -6.77 -0.91 39.75
CA GLN A 113 -7.28 -2.09 40.46
C GLN A 113 -8.03 -3.07 39.55
N SER A 114 -8.16 -2.75 38.26
CA SER A 114 -8.88 -3.57 37.27
C SER A 114 -7.92 -4.15 36.22
N ALA A 115 -8.40 -5.14 35.45
CA ALA A 115 -7.71 -5.69 34.29
C ALA A 115 -8.21 -5.13 32.94
N CYS A 116 -9.16 -4.18 32.97
CA CYS A 116 -9.80 -3.66 31.76
C CYS A 116 -8.81 -2.96 30.81
N GLY A 117 -9.15 -2.95 29.52
CA GLY A 117 -8.53 -2.08 28.53
C GLY A 117 -8.87 -0.61 28.79
N LEU A 118 -8.02 0.29 28.31
CA LEU A 118 -8.14 1.73 28.52
C LEU A 118 -7.92 2.44 27.19
N CYS A 119 -8.90 3.19 26.73
CA CYS A 119 -8.73 4.17 25.67
C CYS A 119 -8.66 5.57 26.29
N VAL A 120 -7.49 6.20 26.20
CA VAL A 120 -7.31 7.58 26.68
C VAL A 120 -7.31 8.55 25.50
N MET A 121 -8.22 9.53 25.56
CA MET A 121 -8.37 10.51 24.49
C MET A 121 -7.72 11.84 24.82
N HIS A 122 -7.24 12.53 23.79
CA HIS A 122 -6.89 13.94 23.87
C HIS A 122 -8.11 14.85 23.71
N MET A 123 -8.36 15.70 24.71
CA MET A 123 -9.31 16.82 24.63
C MET A 123 -8.74 18.07 25.32
N SER A 124 -8.94 19.24 24.69
CA SER A 124 -8.64 20.55 25.25
C SER A 124 -9.93 21.31 25.57
N GLY A 125 -10.08 21.80 26.80
CA GLY A 125 -11.31 22.39 27.33
C GLY A 125 -12.35 21.37 27.77
N THR A 126 -13.63 21.76 27.76
CA THR A 126 -14.80 20.92 28.07
C THR A 126 -15.73 20.82 26.86
N PRO A 127 -16.68 19.88 26.78
CA PRO A 127 -17.64 19.83 25.66
C PRO A 127 -18.34 21.18 25.36
N GLN A 128 -18.57 22.02 26.38
CA GLN A 128 -19.21 23.34 26.24
C GLN A 128 -18.25 24.46 25.79
N THR A 129 -16.95 24.28 25.98
CA THR A 129 -15.93 25.34 25.78
C THR A 129 -14.92 25.01 24.69
N MET A 130 -14.73 23.73 24.38
CA MET A 130 -13.65 23.22 23.52
C MET A 130 -13.68 23.79 22.10
N GLN A 131 -14.86 24.18 21.58
CA GLN A 131 -14.99 24.73 20.23
C GLN A 131 -15.05 26.27 20.14
N LYS A 132 -14.91 27.01 21.26
CA LYS A 132 -15.02 28.47 21.23
C LYS A 132 -13.82 29.16 20.56
N ALA A 133 -12.62 28.62 20.73
CA ALA A 133 -11.39 29.06 20.09
C ALA A 133 -10.28 27.99 20.24
N PRO A 134 -10.43 26.80 19.65
CA PRO A 134 -9.41 25.76 19.74
C PRO A 134 -8.10 26.25 19.12
N SER A 135 -7.04 26.31 19.93
CA SER A 135 -5.73 26.84 19.54
C SER A 135 -4.65 25.82 19.88
N TYR A 136 -3.85 25.47 18.89
CA TYR A 136 -2.63 24.67 19.01
C TYR A 136 -1.56 25.37 18.17
N GLN A 137 -0.31 25.34 18.62
CA GLN A 137 0.84 25.75 17.81
C GLN A 137 1.24 24.64 16.83
N ASP A 138 1.21 23.39 17.30
CA ASP A 138 1.34 22.19 16.50
C ASP A 138 0.42 21.12 17.10
N VAL A 139 -0.77 20.98 16.51
CA VAL A 139 -1.78 20.05 17.04
C VAL A 139 -1.27 18.61 17.07
N VAL A 140 -0.36 18.20 16.18
CA VAL A 140 0.17 16.83 16.15
C VAL A 140 1.16 16.65 17.28
N ALA A 141 2.13 17.55 17.42
CA ALA A 141 3.12 17.47 18.49
C ALA A 141 2.46 17.57 19.87
N GLU A 142 1.49 18.46 20.06
CA GLU A 142 0.81 18.66 21.33
C GLU A 142 -0.11 17.47 21.69
N VAL A 143 -0.87 16.97 20.72
CA VAL A 143 -1.69 15.76 20.92
C VAL A 143 -0.78 14.56 21.18
N ALA A 144 0.28 14.36 20.40
CA ALA A 144 1.23 13.28 20.62
C ALA A 144 1.93 13.40 21.97
N ALA A 145 2.40 14.58 22.36
CA ALA A 145 3.05 14.79 23.65
C ALA A 145 2.10 14.49 24.81
N PHE A 146 0.85 14.92 24.71
CA PHE A 146 -0.18 14.58 25.69
C PHE A 146 -0.39 13.07 25.77
N LEU A 147 -0.59 12.39 24.63
CA LEU A 147 -0.85 10.96 24.59
C LEU A 147 0.35 10.16 25.11
N HIS A 148 1.58 10.51 24.70
CA HIS A 148 2.81 9.92 25.22
C HIS A 148 2.96 10.13 26.73
N ALA A 149 2.68 11.34 27.24
CA ALA A 149 2.72 11.63 28.66
C ALA A 149 1.67 10.83 29.44
N ARG A 150 0.44 10.67 28.90
CA ARG A 150 -0.58 9.81 29.49
C ARG A 150 -0.13 8.35 29.52
N ILE A 151 0.38 7.81 28.41
CA ILE A 151 0.89 6.43 28.36
C ILE A 151 2.00 6.22 29.40
N ALA A 152 2.94 7.17 29.52
CA ALA A 152 4.02 7.10 30.49
C ALA A 152 3.52 7.16 31.93
N GLU A 153 2.54 8.02 32.24
CA GLU A 153 1.93 8.12 33.57
C GLU A 153 1.20 6.84 33.96
N LEU A 154 0.41 6.27 33.04
CA LEU A 154 -0.27 5.00 33.25
C LEU A 154 0.73 3.85 33.49
N ALA A 155 1.78 3.79 32.68
CA ALA A 155 2.84 2.79 32.85
C ALA A 155 3.58 2.94 34.20
N ALA A 156 3.90 4.17 34.60
CA ALA A 156 4.52 4.46 35.90
C ALA A 156 3.59 4.09 37.08
N ALA A 157 2.28 4.17 36.89
CA ALA A 157 1.28 3.72 37.87
C ALA A 157 1.15 2.18 37.95
N GLY A 158 1.83 1.43 37.08
CA GLY A 158 1.83 -0.04 37.04
C GLY A 158 0.83 -0.65 36.05
N ILE A 159 0.24 0.15 35.15
CA ILE A 159 -0.68 -0.35 34.12
C ILE A 159 0.13 -0.86 32.93
N ALA A 160 -0.10 -2.11 32.54
CA ALA A 160 0.58 -2.71 31.39
C ALA A 160 0.24 -1.97 30.09
N ARG A 161 1.25 -1.67 29.25
CA ARG A 161 1.05 -0.97 27.96
C ARG A 161 0.10 -1.71 27.02
N SER A 162 0.04 -3.05 27.10
CA SER A 162 -0.89 -3.88 26.33
C SER A 162 -2.37 -3.64 26.66
N ARG A 163 -2.68 -2.96 27.78
CA ARG A 163 -4.03 -2.54 28.14
C ARG A 163 -4.40 -1.17 27.58
N ILE A 164 -3.48 -0.44 26.96
CA ILE A 164 -3.68 0.97 26.62
C ILE A 164 -3.86 1.11 25.11
N SER A 165 -4.91 1.82 24.70
CA SER A 165 -5.08 2.43 23.38
C SER A 165 -5.26 3.94 23.55
N VAL A 166 -5.08 4.68 22.46
CA VAL A 166 -5.18 6.15 22.50
C VAL A 166 -6.01 6.72 21.36
N ASP A 167 -6.76 7.78 21.64
CA ASP A 167 -7.57 8.50 20.65
C ASP A 167 -7.11 9.98 20.58
N PRO A 168 -6.78 10.51 19.39
CA PRO A 168 -6.35 11.90 19.26
C PRO A 168 -7.50 12.92 19.41
N GLY A 169 -8.75 12.47 19.52
CA GLY A 169 -9.94 13.27 19.81
C GLY A 169 -10.41 14.11 18.64
N PHE A 170 -10.69 13.49 17.49
CA PHE A 170 -11.21 14.21 16.33
C PHE A 170 -12.52 14.92 16.65
N GLY A 171 -12.58 16.24 16.41
CA GLY A 171 -13.72 17.09 16.74
C GLY A 171 -13.84 17.49 18.22
N PHE A 172 -12.85 17.14 19.06
CA PHE A 172 -12.79 17.52 20.47
C PHE A 172 -11.76 18.63 20.69
N GLY A 173 -12.27 19.85 20.57
CA GLY A 173 -11.50 21.09 20.69
C GLY A 173 -10.47 21.24 19.59
N LYS A 174 -10.89 21.06 18.34
CA LYS A 174 -10.03 21.09 17.15
C LYS A 174 -10.80 21.68 15.96
N THR A 175 -10.13 22.53 15.18
CA THR A 175 -10.65 23.09 13.92
C THR A 175 -10.71 22.02 12.83
N LEU A 176 -11.35 22.33 11.70
CA LEU A 176 -11.37 21.46 10.51
C LEU A 176 -9.95 21.06 10.09
N GLU A 177 -9.07 22.06 9.98
CA GLU A 177 -7.67 21.93 9.59
C GLU A 177 -6.87 21.08 10.58
N HIS A 178 -7.05 21.29 11.89
CA HIS A 178 -6.44 20.46 12.92
C HIS A 178 -6.85 19.00 12.80
N ASN A 179 -8.13 18.74 12.49
CA ASN A 179 -8.60 17.37 12.33
C ASN A 179 -8.02 16.72 11.06
N TYR A 180 -7.97 17.38 9.90
CA TYR A 180 -7.37 16.75 8.71
C TYR A 180 -5.88 16.52 8.84
N THR A 181 -5.21 17.43 9.55
CA THR A 181 -3.86 17.21 9.98
C THR A 181 -3.74 15.93 10.80
N LEU A 182 -4.42 15.82 11.94
CA LEU A 182 -4.20 14.67 12.84
C LEU A 182 -4.41 13.35 12.09
N LEU A 183 -5.34 13.33 11.13
CA LEU A 183 -5.57 12.20 10.26
C LEU A 183 -4.39 11.90 9.32
N ALA A 184 -3.73 12.91 8.77
CA ALA A 184 -2.55 12.75 7.90
C ALA A 184 -1.27 12.35 8.66
N HIS A 185 -1.23 12.57 9.99
CA HIS A 185 -0.07 12.30 10.85
C HIS A 185 -0.32 11.16 11.85
N LEU A 186 -1.31 10.30 11.60
CA LEU A 186 -1.86 9.39 12.60
C LEU A 186 -0.79 8.53 13.29
N ALA A 187 0.14 7.94 12.51
CA ALA A 187 1.22 7.09 12.98
C ALA A 187 2.20 7.75 13.98
N GLN A 188 2.17 9.08 14.12
CA GLN A 188 3.06 9.84 15.01
C GLN A 188 2.43 10.11 16.39
N LEU A 189 1.13 9.86 16.53
CA LEU A 189 0.36 10.24 17.71
C LEU A 189 0.53 9.26 18.88
N ALA A 190 0.99 8.05 18.59
CA ALA A 190 1.24 7.00 19.56
C ALA A 190 2.48 6.17 19.21
N PRO A 191 3.14 5.54 20.19
CA PRO A 191 4.15 4.52 19.94
C PRO A 191 3.57 3.35 19.13
N ALA A 192 4.41 2.69 18.31
CA ALA A 192 3.98 1.60 17.43
C ALA A 192 3.36 0.39 18.17
N ASP A 193 3.68 0.21 19.46
CA ASP A 193 3.14 -0.84 20.32
C ASP A 193 1.82 -0.48 21.03
N VAL A 194 1.29 0.73 20.80
CA VAL A 194 0.05 1.22 21.42
C VAL A 194 -1.00 1.49 20.32
N PRO A 195 -2.13 0.76 20.31
CA PRO A 195 -3.17 0.93 19.31
C PRO A 195 -3.78 2.34 19.27
N LEU A 196 -3.92 2.89 18.06
CA LEU A 196 -4.66 4.12 17.80
C LEU A 196 -6.14 3.82 17.52
N LEU A 197 -7.02 4.50 18.25
CA LEU A 197 -8.46 4.47 18.10
C LEU A 197 -8.97 5.73 17.42
N ILE A 198 -9.62 5.56 16.27
CA ILE A 198 -10.04 6.68 15.43
C ILE A 198 -11.55 6.65 15.16
N GLY A 199 -12.25 7.69 15.60
CA GLY A 199 -13.68 7.90 15.35
C GLY A 199 -14.01 9.08 14.44
N LEU A 200 -14.06 8.85 13.12
CA LEU A 200 -14.42 9.88 12.13
C LEU A 200 -15.89 9.88 11.69
N SER A 201 -16.63 8.82 12.04
CA SER A 201 -17.99 8.58 11.55
C SER A 201 -18.93 9.77 11.83
N ARG A 202 -19.59 10.26 10.76
CA ARG A 202 -20.56 11.37 10.75
C ARG A 202 -20.03 12.72 11.25
N LYS A 203 -18.73 12.86 11.52
CA LYS A 203 -18.12 14.09 12.03
C LYS A 203 -18.32 15.26 11.06
N SER A 204 -18.46 16.47 11.62
CA SER A 204 -18.61 17.71 10.86
C SER A 204 -17.44 17.98 9.93
N MET A 205 -16.24 17.50 10.27
CA MET A 205 -15.05 17.66 9.43
C MET A 205 -15.23 17.07 8.03
N LEU A 206 -15.85 15.90 7.93
CA LEU A 206 -16.11 15.24 6.65
C LEU A 206 -17.17 16.02 5.87
N GLY A 207 -18.23 16.44 6.57
CA GLY A 207 -19.31 17.24 5.98
C GLY A 207 -18.87 18.56 5.40
N ALA A 208 -17.87 19.22 6.00
CA ALA A 208 -17.34 20.49 5.53
C ALA A 208 -16.58 20.35 4.20
N VAL A 209 -16.01 19.18 3.91
CA VAL A 209 -15.28 18.93 2.64
C VAL A 209 -16.22 18.51 1.52
N ILE A 210 -17.26 17.73 1.83
CA ILE A 210 -18.20 17.21 0.82
C ILE A 210 -19.51 18.00 0.69
N ASP A 211 -19.68 19.04 1.52
CA ASP A 211 -20.88 19.88 1.62
C ASP A 211 -22.19 19.09 1.81
N ARG A 212 -22.21 18.20 2.81
CA ARG A 212 -23.39 17.37 3.14
C ARG A 212 -23.75 17.34 4.63
N PRO A 213 -25.05 17.21 4.99
CA PRO A 213 -25.49 17.05 6.37
C PRO A 213 -25.11 15.66 6.93
N ALA A 214 -25.17 15.49 8.26
CA ALA A 214 -24.70 14.28 8.94
C ALA A 214 -25.38 12.98 8.46
N SER A 215 -26.66 13.04 8.09
CA SER A 215 -27.43 11.93 7.54
C SER A 215 -26.92 11.40 6.19
N GLU A 216 -26.16 12.21 5.46
CA GLU A 216 -25.70 11.89 4.09
C GLU A 216 -24.17 11.67 4.01
N ARG A 217 -23.52 11.47 5.16
CA ARG A 217 -22.06 11.30 5.29
C ARG A 217 -21.59 9.85 5.36
N ALA A 218 -22.43 8.86 5.08
CA ALA A 218 -22.05 7.45 5.18
C ALA A 218 -20.81 7.13 4.32
N ALA A 219 -20.83 7.49 3.03
CA ALA A 219 -19.69 7.28 2.12
C ALA A 219 -18.41 8.00 2.59
N ALA A 220 -18.52 9.25 3.04
CA ALA A 220 -17.38 10.00 3.56
C ALA A 220 -16.83 9.41 4.87
N SER A 221 -17.71 8.84 5.71
CA SER A 221 -17.33 8.16 6.96
C SER A 221 -16.52 6.90 6.67
N ILE A 222 -16.94 6.12 5.67
CA ILE A 222 -16.24 4.91 5.21
C ILE A 222 -14.89 5.28 4.59
N ALA A 223 -14.86 6.29 3.73
CA ALA A 223 -13.60 6.79 3.16
C ALA A 223 -12.64 7.26 4.27
N GLY A 224 -13.14 7.97 5.27
CA GLY A 224 -12.37 8.38 6.44
C GLY A 224 -11.83 7.19 7.25
N ALA A 225 -12.62 6.13 7.40
CA ALA A 225 -12.21 4.90 8.08
C ALA A 225 -11.08 4.17 7.35
N ILE A 226 -11.17 3.97 6.04
CA ILE A 226 -10.09 3.38 5.22
C ILE A 226 -8.83 4.23 5.34
N CYS A 227 -8.99 5.54 5.22
CA CYS A 227 -7.88 6.49 5.28
C CYS A 227 -7.18 6.49 6.65
N ALA A 228 -7.93 6.28 7.73
CA ALA A 228 -7.38 6.10 9.07
C ALA A 228 -6.64 4.75 9.20
N ALA A 229 -7.23 3.66 8.68
CA ALA A 229 -6.64 2.32 8.71
C ALA A 229 -5.31 2.24 7.93
N GLU A 230 -5.29 2.80 6.70
CA GLU A 230 -4.09 2.94 5.87
C GLU A 230 -2.95 3.65 6.60
N ARG A 231 -3.30 4.61 7.47
CA ARG A 231 -2.34 5.42 8.24
C ARG A 231 -2.04 4.87 9.63
N GLY A 232 -2.39 3.61 9.88
CA GLY A 232 -1.96 2.91 11.08
C GLY A 232 -2.96 2.90 12.24
N ALA A 233 -4.19 3.39 12.04
CA ALA A 233 -5.26 3.14 13.01
C ALA A 233 -5.45 1.62 13.18
N ARG A 234 -5.63 1.19 14.42
CA ARG A 234 -5.86 -0.23 14.76
C ARG A 234 -7.27 -0.47 15.29
N ILE A 235 -7.94 0.58 15.74
CA ILE A 235 -9.34 0.53 16.16
C ILE A 235 -10.09 1.65 15.42
N ILE A 236 -11.09 1.28 14.62
CA ILE A 236 -11.98 2.25 13.97
C ILE A 236 -13.31 2.29 14.73
N ARG A 237 -13.74 3.50 15.12
CA ARG A 237 -14.98 3.76 15.85
C ARG A 237 -16.06 4.33 14.91
N VAL A 238 -17.16 3.60 14.69
CA VAL A 238 -18.17 3.92 13.66
C VAL A 238 -19.63 3.73 14.11
N HIS A 239 -20.55 4.45 13.45
CA HIS A 239 -22.00 4.23 13.57
C HIS A 239 -22.52 3.16 12.59
N ASP A 240 -21.98 3.18 11.37
CA ASP A 240 -22.41 2.33 10.25
C ASP A 240 -21.44 1.14 10.12
N VAL A 241 -21.67 0.10 10.93
CA VAL A 241 -20.70 -1.02 11.12
C VAL A 241 -20.53 -1.81 9.84
N ALA A 242 -21.60 -2.44 9.32
CA ALA A 242 -21.52 -3.30 8.13
C ALA A 242 -20.76 -2.67 6.95
N PRO A 243 -21.16 -1.50 6.43
CA PRO A 243 -20.49 -0.95 5.25
C PRO A 243 -19.06 -0.47 5.52
N THR A 244 -18.70 -0.17 6.77
CA THR A 244 -17.30 0.13 7.13
C THR A 244 -16.47 -1.15 7.18
N VAL A 245 -17.00 -2.22 7.75
CA VAL A 245 -16.36 -3.54 7.82
C VAL A 245 -16.08 -4.05 6.40
N ASP A 246 -17.05 -3.97 5.49
CA ASP A 246 -16.89 -4.39 4.10
C ASP A 246 -15.78 -3.60 3.39
N ALA A 247 -15.76 -2.29 3.56
CA ALA A 247 -14.74 -1.42 2.96
C ALA A 247 -13.33 -1.69 3.49
N LEU A 248 -13.17 -1.97 4.79
CA LEU A 248 -11.88 -2.34 5.38
C LEU A 248 -11.41 -3.72 4.93
N LYS A 249 -12.33 -4.67 4.72
CA LYS A 249 -12.01 -5.98 4.13
C LYS A 249 -11.51 -5.83 2.69
N ILE A 250 -12.16 -4.98 1.88
CA ILE A 250 -11.73 -4.68 0.50
C ILE A 250 -10.37 -3.99 0.48
N TRP A 251 -10.15 -2.95 1.30
CA TRP A 251 -8.87 -2.24 1.35
C TRP A 251 -7.71 -3.16 1.70
N ASN A 252 -7.92 -4.06 2.66
CA ASN A 252 -6.94 -5.09 2.97
C ASN A 252 -6.70 -5.98 1.73
N GLY A 253 -7.76 -6.43 1.06
CA GLY A 253 -7.93 -7.14 -0.22
C GLY A 253 -6.80 -7.74 -1.09
N ILE A 254 -5.64 -7.08 -1.33
CA ILE A 254 -4.77 -7.46 -2.49
C ILE A 254 -3.26 -7.69 -2.19
N ARG A 255 -2.70 -7.17 -1.10
CA ARG A 255 -1.35 -7.54 -0.59
C ARG A 255 -1.32 -7.36 0.92
N GLY A 256 -0.59 -8.21 1.62
CA GLY A 256 -0.48 -8.11 3.08
C GLY A 256 0.29 -9.25 3.70
N LYS A 257 0.41 -9.19 5.02
CA LYS A 257 1.04 -10.25 5.80
C LYS A 257 0.18 -11.50 5.79
N VAL A 258 0.79 -12.64 5.51
CA VAL A 258 0.09 -13.93 5.43
C VAL A 258 -0.51 -14.29 6.79
N GLY A 259 -1.76 -14.73 6.79
CA GLY A 259 -2.53 -15.05 8.00
C GLY A 259 -3.34 -13.88 8.55
N GLU A 260 -3.19 -12.69 7.98
CA GLU A 260 -4.01 -11.52 8.25
C GLU A 260 -4.86 -11.25 6.99
N LEU A 261 -6.14 -10.85 7.17
CA LEU A 261 -6.97 -10.48 6.02
C LEU A 261 -6.27 -9.39 5.21
N PRO A 262 -6.21 -9.52 3.88
CA PRO A 262 -6.94 -10.46 3.02
C PRO A 262 -6.15 -11.75 2.69
N ILE A 263 -4.90 -11.86 3.15
CA ILE A 263 -3.97 -12.93 2.75
C ILE A 263 -4.19 -14.14 3.66
N THR A 264 -5.43 -14.60 3.69
CA THR A 264 -5.87 -15.81 4.38
C THR A 264 -6.38 -16.84 3.37
N PRO A 265 -6.27 -18.15 3.65
CA PRO A 265 -6.72 -19.20 2.73
C PRO A 265 -8.21 -19.12 2.37
N ASP A 266 -9.05 -18.80 3.35
CA ASP A 266 -10.50 -18.71 3.16
C ASP A 266 -10.90 -17.51 2.30
N PHE A 267 -10.23 -16.37 2.45
CA PHE A 267 -10.44 -15.21 1.59
C PHE A 267 -9.99 -15.51 0.16
N VAL A 268 -8.79 -16.09 -0.03
CA VAL A 268 -8.28 -16.41 -1.37
C VAL A 268 -9.11 -17.47 -2.08
N LEU A 269 -9.68 -18.44 -1.35
CA LEU A 269 -10.66 -19.38 -1.89
C LEU A 269 -11.91 -18.65 -2.42
N ARG A 270 -12.46 -17.72 -1.64
CA ARG A 270 -13.61 -16.90 -2.06
C ARG A 270 -13.27 -16.01 -3.26
N LEU A 271 -12.13 -15.34 -3.21
CA LEU A 271 -11.62 -14.53 -4.31
C LEU A 271 -11.50 -15.35 -5.60
N GLY A 272 -10.94 -16.56 -5.52
CA GLY A 272 -10.84 -17.48 -6.66
C GLY A 272 -12.20 -17.88 -7.22
N TYR A 273 -13.15 -18.20 -6.35
CA TYR A 273 -14.53 -18.53 -6.76
C TYR A 273 -15.20 -17.35 -7.46
N VAL A 274 -15.15 -16.16 -6.86
CA VAL A 274 -15.81 -14.97 -7.39
C VAL A 274 -15.17 -14.52 -8.70
N ALA A 275 -13.84 -14.46 -8.76
CA ALA A 275 -13.12 -14.20 -10.00
C ALA A 275 -13.49 -15.21 -11.08
N GLY A 276 -13.59 -16.50 -10.72
CA GLY A 276 -14.03 -17.55 -11.64
C GLY A 276 -15.45 -17.34 -12.16
N LYS A 277 -16.38 -16.89 -11.31
CA LYS A 277 -17.77 -16.59 -11.73
C LYS A 277 -17.85 -15.40 -12.68
N VAL A 278 -17.09 -14.34 -12.42
CA VAL A 278 -17.00 -13.17 -13.30
C VAL A 278 -16.41 -13.58 -14.65
N LEU A 279 -15.31 -14.34 -14.66
CA LEU A 279 -14.69 -14.84 -15.89
C LEU A 279 -15.56 -15.83 -16.66
N ALA A 280 -16.40 -16.62 -15.99
CA ALA A 280 -17.32 -17.54 -16.65
C ALA A 280 -18.59 -16.84 -17.19
N GLY A 281 -18.97 -15.70 -16.61
CA GLY A 281 -20.14 -14.91 -17.00
C GLY A 281 -19.88 -13.91 -18.13
N ALA A 282 -18.62 -13.52 -18.34
CA ALA A 282 -18.24 -12.57 -19.37
C ALA A 282 -18.11 -13.24 -20.77
N ASP A 283 -18.63 -12.57 -21.80
CA ASP A 283 -18.55 -13.01 -23.19
C ASP A 283 -17.13 -12.76 -23.74
N HIS A 284 -16.21 -13.69 -23.45
CA HIS A 284 -14.79 -13.57 -23.78
C HIS A 284 -14.44 -13.97 -25.23
N GLY A 285 -15.42 -14.04 -26.14
CA GLY A 285 -15.18 -14.48 -27.54
C GLY A 285 -14.73 -15.94 -27.66
N LEU A 286 -14.92 -16.74 -26.59
CA LEU A 286 -14.73 -18.18 -26.63
C LEU A 286 -15.80 -18.81 -27.52
N GLN A 287 -15.42 -19.78 -28.34
CA GLN A 287 -16.39 -20.58 -29.09
C GLN A 287 -17.39 -21.20 -28.11
N THR A 288 -18.67 -21.18 -28.49
CA THR A 288 -19.75 -21.82 -27.74
C THR A 288 -19.37 -23.26 -27.38
N GLY A 289 -19.15 -23.52 -26.08
CA GLY A 289 -18.82 -24.85 -25.56
C GLY A 289 -17.45 -25.01 -24.88
N ASN A 290 -16.54 -24.03 -24.96
CA ASN A 290 -15.25 -24.10 -24.23
C ASN A 290 -15.31 -23.40 -22.87
N ARG A 291 -14.70 -24.03 -21.85
CA ARG A 291 -14.61 -23.49 -20.48
C ARG A 291 -13.50 -22.44 -20.41
N PRO A 292 -13.67 -21.35 -19.65
CA PRO A 292 -12.56 -20.43 -19.38
C PRO A 292 -11.47 -21.19 -18.62
N THR A 293 -10.22 -20.95 -19.00
CA THR A 293 -9.04 -21.51 -18.33
C THR A 293 -8.19 -20.38 -17.75
N VAL A 294 -7.72 -20.55 -16.52
CA VAL A 294 -6.89 -19.58 -15.80
C VAL A 294 -5.51 -20.18 -15.51
N LEU A 295 -4.45 -19.42 -15.80
CA LEU A 295 -3.09 -19.78 -15.40
C LEU A 295 -2.79 -19.23 -14.01
N ILE A 296 -2.25 -20.05 -13.11
CA ILE A 296 -1.72 -19.60 -11.82
C ILE A 296 -0.22 -19.81 -11.82
N GLY A 297 0.52 -18.74 -11.53
CA GLY A 297 1.93 -18.79 -11.16
C GLY A 297 2.15 -18.16 -9.79
N LYS A 298 3.35 -18.37 -9.24
CA LYS A 298 3.73 -17.84 -7.93
C LYS A 298 5.21 -17.53 -7.87
N ASP A 299 5.63 -16.76 -6.87
CA ASP A 299 7.03 -16.72 -6.48
C ASP A 299 7.40 -17.89 -5.55
N THR A 300 8.55 -17.81 -4.89
CA THR A 300 9.13 -18.87 -4.08
C THR A 300 8.70 -18.85 -2.62
N ARG A 301 7.80 -17.93 -2.20
CA ARG A 301 7.34 -17.84 -0.82
C ARG A 301 6.63 -19.13 -0.39
N VAL A 302 6.91 -19.56 0.83
CA VAL A 302 6.25 -20.76 1.42
C VAL A 302 4.73 -20.63 1.44
N SER A 303 4.21 -19.41 1.65
CA SER A 303 2.77 -19.14 1.64
C SER A 303 2.12 -19.32 0.27
N GLY A 304 2.90 -19.22 -0.82
CA GLY A 304 2.40 -19.35 -2.18
C GLY A 304 1.74 -20.71 -2.46
N TYR A 305 2.21 -21.79 -1.85
CA TYR A 305 1.63 -23.14 -2.02
C TYR A 305 0.24 -23.26 -1.40
N MET A 306 0.05 -22.67 -0.22
CA MET A 306 -1.24 -22.63 0.47
C MET A 306 -2.25 -21.78 -0.29
N LEU A 307 -1.83 -20.59 -0.74
CA LEU A 307 -2.69 -19.67 -1.48
C LEU A 307 -3.03 -20.20 -2.89
N GLU A 308 -2.11 -20.88 -3.55
CA GLU A 308 -2.34 -21.54 -4.85
C GLU A 308 -3.44 -22.60 -4.74
N ALA A 309 -3.36 -23.48 -3.73
CA ALA A 309 -4.38 -24.50 -3.52
C ALA A 309 -5.77 -23.89 -3.20
N ALA A 310 -5.81 -22.81 -2.40
CA ALA A 310 -7.05 -22.11 -2.11
C ALA A 310 -7.66 -21.48 -3.37
N LEU A 311 -6.84 -20.80 -4.16
CA LEU A 311 -7.28 -20.15 -5.40
C LEU A 311 -7.74 -21.17 -6.45
N GLU A 312 -6.99 -22.27 -6.61
CA GLU A 312 -7.34 -23.39 -7.49
C GLU A 312 -8.70 -23.99 -7.12
N ALA A 313 -8.93 -24.25 -5.82
CA ALA A 313 -10.19 -24.80 -5.33
C ALA A 313 -11.36 -23.85 -5.58
N GLY A 314 -11.17 -22.54 -5.34
CA GLY A 314 -12.18 -21.52 -5.65
C GLY A 314 -12.56 -21.48 -7.13
N LEU A 315 -11.56 -21.38 -8.01
CA LEU A 315 -11.76 -21.35 -9.47
C LEU A 315 -12.44 -22.62 -10.00
N SER A 316 -11.99 -23.79 -9.53
CA SER A 316 -12.56 -25.08 -9.92
C SER A 316 -14.02 -25.22 -9.48
N ALA A 317 -14.34 -24.75 -8.28
CA ALA A 317 -15.71 -24.71 -7.77
C ALA A 317 -16.62 -23.75 -8.57
N ALA A 318 -16.05 -22.72 -9.20
CA ALA A 318 -16.77 -21.83 -10.11
C ALA A 318 -16.96 -22.42 -11.52
N GLY A 319 -16.37 -23.57 -11.82
CA GLY A 319 -16.44 -24.25 -13.11
C GLY A 319 -15.36 -23.83 -14.13
N VAL A 320 -14.31 -23.15 -13.65
CA VAL A 320 -13.18 -22.64 -14.44
C VAL A 320 -12.03 -23.64 -14.40
N ASP A 321 -11.45 -23.96 -15.56
CA ASP A 321 -10.28 -24.83 -15.62
C ASP A 321 -9.02 -24.09 -15.15
N VAL A 322 -8.11 -24.79 -14.48
CA VAL A 322 -6.90 -24.20 -13.88
C VAL A 322 -5.64 -24.85 -14.45
N MET A 323 -4.68 -24.02 -14.81
CA MET A 323 -3.32 -24.44 -15.18
C MET A 323 -2.32 -23.93 -14.15
N LEU A 324 -1.51 -24.82 -13.59
CA LEU A 324 -0.51 -24.47 -12.58
C LEU A 324 0.88 -24.41 -13.23
N ALA A 325 1.51 -23.24 -13.21
CA ALA A 325 2.87 -23.04 -13.72
C ALA A 325 3.96 -23.33 -12.67
N GLY A 326 3.59 -23.40 -11.38
CA GLY A 326 4.55 -23.41 -10.29
C GLY A 326 5.27 -22.06 -10.13
N PRO A 327 6.49 -22.04 -9.56
CA PRO A 327 7.31 -20.84 -9.51
C PRO A 327 7.53 -20.25 -10.91
N MET A 328 7.08 -19.02 -11.13
CA MET A 328 7.11 -18.37 -12.44
C MET A 328 7.14 -16.85 -12.24
N PRO A 329 8.07 -16.13 -12.90
CA PRO A 329 8.08 -14.68 -12.91
C PRO A 329 6.72 -14.09 -13.28
N THR A 330 6.36 -12.96 -12.66
CA THR A 330 5.18 -12.18 -13.04
C THR A 330 5.05 -11.98 -14.56
N PRO A 331 6.11 -11.52 -15.27
CA PRO A 331 6.07 -11.42 -16.73
C PRO A 331 5.89 -12.76 -17.45
N GLY A 332 6.35 -13.88 -16.88
CA GLY A 332 6.15 -15.21 -17.43
C GLY A 332 4.68 -15.64 -17.43
N VAL A 333 3.94 -15.35 -16.34
CA VAL A 333 2.50 -15.59 -16.28
C VAL A 333 1.75 -14.73 -17.30
N ALA A 334 2.11 -13.44 -17.43
CA ALA A 334 1.51 -12.56 -18.43
C ALA A 334 1.74 -13.07 -19.87
N TYR A 335 2.96 -13.52 -20.18
CA TYR A 335 3.30 -14.09 -21.49
C TYR A 335 2.52 -15.39 -21.76
N LEU A 336 2.59 -16.35 -20.83
CA LEU A 336 2.00 -17.67 -21.01
C LEU A 336 0.47 -17.59 -21.13
N THR A 337 -0.17 -16.68 -20.40
CA THR A 337 -1.63 -16.41 -20.52
C THR A 337 -2.01 -16.07 -21.95
N ARG A 338 -1.28 -15.13 -22.58
CA ARG A 338 -1.49 -14.74 -23.98
C ARG A 338 -1.12 -15.85 -24.97
N ALA A 339 0.05 -16.46 -24.79
CA ALA A 339 0.58 -17.49 -25.70
C ALA A 339 -0.33 -18.73 -25.77
N LEU A 340 -0.97 -19.07 -24.64
CA LEU A 340 -1.91 -20.18 -24.52
C LEU A 340 -3.38 -19.79 -24.77
N ARG A 341 -3.65 -18.50 -25.05
CA ARG A 341 -5.01 -17.95 -25.26
C ARG A 341 -5.97 -18.26 -24.10
N LEU A 342 -5.47 -18.08 -22.88
CA LEU A 342 -6.22 -18.31 -21.65
C LEU A 342 -7.09 -17.10 -21.31
N ALA A 343 -8.11 -17.31 -20.48
CA ALA A 343 -9.05 -16.25 -20.11
C ALA A 343 -8.39 -15.21 -19.18
N ALA A 344 -7.56 -15.67 -18.26
CA ALA A 344 -6.82 -14.83 -17.33
C ALA A 344 -5.56 -15.53 -16.80
N GLY A 345 -4.65 -14.72 -16.26
CA GLY A 345 -3.49 -15.17 -15.49
C GLY A 345 -3.55 -14.63 -14.08
N VAL A 346 -3.06 -15.39 -13.10
CA VAL A 346 -2.96 -14.98 -11.70
C VAL A 346 -1.55 -15.22 -11.20
N VAL A 347 -0.99 -14.22 -10.51
CA VAL A 347 0.31 -14.31 -9.85
C VAL A 347 0.13 -14.18 -8.35
N ILE A 348 0.65 -15.15 -7.61
CA ILE A 348 0.74 -15.11 -6.15
C ILE A 348 2.12 -14.60 -5.76
N SER A 349 2.22 -13.31 -5.47
CA SER A 349 3.48 -12.66 -5.09
C SER A 349 3.27 -11.29 -4.46
N ALA A 350 4.14 -10.94 -3.51
CA ALA A 350 4.34 -9.57 -3.01
C ALA A 350 5.60 -8.89 -3.58
N SER A 351 6.13 -9.36 -4.72
CA SER A 351 7.29 -8.77 -5.42
C SER A 351 8.52 -8.65 -4.50
N HIS A 352 9.06 -7.45 -4.33
CA HIS A 352 10.24 -7.15 -3.51
C HIS A 352 10.02 -7.19 -1.98
N ASN A 353 8.81 -7.41 -1.48
CA ASN A 353 8.54 -7.46 -0.03
C ASN A 353 9.26 -8.64 0.67
N PRO A 354 9.44 -8.61 2.00
CA PRO A 354 9.95 -9.73 2.79
C PRO A 354 9.03 -10.95 2.75
N TYR A 355 9.56 -12.16 2.99
CA TYR A 355 8.87 -13.46 2.77
C TYR A 355 7.49 -13.62 3.45
N TYR A 356 7.25 -12.93 4.56
CA TYR A 356 6.01 -13.05 5.34
C TYR A 356 4.82 -12.30 4.72
N ASP A 357 5.05 -11.44 3.72
CA ASP A 357 4.00 -10.83 2.92
C ASP A 357 3.66 -11.70 1.71
N ASN A 358 2.43 -11.62 1.22
CA ASN A 358 2.05 -12.14 -0.09
C ASN A 358 0.93 -11.28 -0.72
N GLY A 359 0.51 -11.60 -1.93
CA GLY A 359 -0.49 -10.84 -2.68
C GLY A 359 -0.97 -11.59 -3.91
N ILE A 360 -2.08 -11.12 -4.49
CA ILE A 360 -2.68 -11.71 -5.69
C ILE A 360 -2.73 -10.65 -6.78
N LYS A 361 -2.14 -10.93 -7.96
CA LYS A 361 -2.21 -10.05 -9.14
C LYS A 361 -2.97 -10.76 -10.25
N PHE A 362 -3.94 -10.10 -10.86
CA PHE A 362 -4.68 -10.64 -12.00
C PHE A 362 -4.25 -10.00 -13.32
N PHE A 363 -4.24 -10.83 -14.37
CA PHE A 363 -3.98 -10.46 -15.74
C PHE A 363 -5.16 -10.88 -16.62
N SER A 364 -5.56 -10.03 -17.56
CA SER A 364 -6.50 -10.39 -18.62
C SER A 364 -5.88 -11.37 -19.61
N GLY A 365 -6.70 -11.97 -20.48
CA GLY A 365 -6.23 -12.86 -21.55
C GLY A 365 -5.17 -12.24 -22.48
N ASP A 366 -5.14 -10.91 -22.59
CA ASP A 366 -4.12 -10.18 -23.37
C ASP A 366 -2.77 -10.05 -22.64
N GLY A 367 -2.68 -10.51 -21.39
CA GLY A 367 -1.49 -10.38 -20.55
C GLY A 367 -1.28 -8.98 -19.97
N ASN A 368 -2.35 -8.19 -19.85
CA ASN A 368 -2.37 -6.88 -19.20
C ASN A 368 -3.01 -6.99 -17.82
N LYS A 369 -2.82 -6.01 -16.93
CA LYS A 369 -3.62 -5.93 -15.68
C LYS A 369 -5.12 -5.91 -16.01
N LEU A 370 -5.95 -6.45 -15.11
CA LEU A 370 -7.39 -6.45 -15.30
C LEU A 370 -7.94 -5.01 -15.48
N PRO A 371 -8.98 -4.83 -16.30
CA PRO A 371 -9.71 -3.56 -16.34
C PRO A 371 -10.39 -3.28 -15.00
N ASP A 372 -10.43 -2.00 -14.60
CA ASP A 372 -11.07 -1.55 -13.36
C ASP A 372 -12.55 -1.97 -13.21
N GLU A 373 -13.24 -2.19 -14.33
CA GLU A 373 -14.64 -2.68 -14.34
C GLU A 373 -14.74 -4.12 -13.83
N ILE A 374 -13.84 -4.99 -14.28
CA ILE A 374 -13.77 -6.40 -13.85
C ILE A 374 -13.31 -6.49 -12.40
N GLU A 375 -12.34 -5.67 -11.99
CA GLU A 375 -11.91 -5.60 -10.59
C GLU A 375 -13.07 -5.23 -9.66
N ARG A 376 -13.82 -4.17 -10.01
CA ARG A 376 -15.02 -3.75 -9.26
C ARG A 376 -16.10 -4.81 -9.23
N GLU A 377 -16.27 -5.56 -10.33
CA GLU A 377 -17.22 -6.66 -10.36
C GLU A 377 -16.80 -7.78 -9.41
N ILE A 378 -15.51 -8.16 -9.39
CA ILE A 378 -15.00 -9.16 -8.44
C ILE A 378 -15.25 -8.67 -7.01
N GLU A 379 -14.88 -7.43 -6.69
CA GLU A 379 -15.06 -6.83 -5.36
C GLU A 379 -16.53 -6.85 -4.91
N ALA A 380 -17.46 -6.43 -5.77
CA ALA A 380 -18.89 -6.40 -5.47
C ALA A 380 -19.51 -7.77 -5.19
N ASN A 381 -18.81 -8.85 -5.54
CA ASN A 381 -19.28 -10.22 -5.42
C ASN A 381 -18.56 -11.03 -4.32
N LEU A 382 -17.56 -10.46 -3.63
CA LEU A 382 -16.74 -11.17 -2.63
C LEU A 382 -17.55 -11.73 -1.44
N ASP A 383 -18.63 -11.06 -1.05
CA ASP A 383 -19.49 -11.48 0.06
C ASP A 383 -20.53 -12.53 -0.33
N ARG A 384 -20.65 -12.87 -1.61
CA ARG A 384 -21.60 -13.90 -2.06
C ARG A 384 -21.21 -15.27 -1.51
N ALA A 385 -22.23 -16.06 -1.16
CA ALA A 385 -22.04 -17.43 -0.73
C ALA A 385 -21.36 -18.25 -1.84
N LEU A 386 -20.33 -19.01 -1.47
CA LEU A 386 -19.70 -19.97 -2.36
C LEU A 386 -20.66 -21.13 -2.61
N VAL A 387 -21.06 -21.32 -3.86
CA VAL A 387 -21.88 -22.44 -4.30
C VAL A 387 -21.09 -23.24 -5.31
N CYS A 388 -20.66 -24.42 -4.89
CA CYS A 388 -19.90 -25.33 -5.73
C CYS A 388 -20.73 -25.72 -6.97
N ALA A 389 -20.12 -25.64 -8.15
CA ALA A 389 -20.74 -26.13 -9.37
C ALA A 389 -21.06 -27.63 -9.25
N PRO A 390 -22.12 -28.12 -9.94
CA PRO A 390 -22.39 -29.56 -10.05
C PRO A 390 -21.16 -30.34 -10.50
N SER A 391 -21.04 -31.62 -10.13
CA SER A 391 -19.83 -32.42 -10.38
C SER A 391 -19.43 -32.46 -11.86
N GLU A 392 -20.40 -32.53 -12.78
CA GLU A 392 -20.21 -32.47 -14.23
C GLU A 392 -19.73 -31.11 -14.74
N GLN A 393 -19.93 -30.06 -13.94
CA GLN A 393 -19.54 -28.68 -14.19
C GLN A 393 -18.39 -28.20 -13.29
N LEU A 394 -17.66 -29.08 -12.62
CA LEU A 394 -16.42 -28.68 -11.95
C LEU A 394 -15.31 -28.39 -12.97
N GLY A 395 -14.51 -27.36 -12.68
CA GLY A 395 -13.29 -27.05 -13.42
C GLY A 395 -12.22 -28.12 -13.18
N LYS A 396 -11.34 -28.33 -14.16
CA LYS A 396 -10.22 -29.26 -14.08
C LYS A 396 -8.93 -28.50 -13.81
N ALA A 397 -8.14 -28.97 -12.85
CA ALA A 397 -6.79 -28.49 -12.60
C ALA A 397 -5.73 -29.40 -13.24
N ARG A 398 -4.70 -28.81 -13.84
CA ARG A 398 -3.54 -29.52 -14.38
C ARG A 398 -2.26 -28.69 -14.24
N ARG A 399 -1.11 -29.37 -14.20
CA ARG A 399 0.19 -28.71 -14.25
C ARG A 399 0.59 -28.40 -15.69
N LEU A 400 1.35 -27.32 -15.86
CA LEU A 400 2.02 -26.98 -17.11
C LEU A 400 3.52 -27.28 -16.95
N ASP A 401 3.89 -28.52 -17.21
CA ASP A 401 5.25 -29.02 -16.89
C ASP A 401 6.36 -28.35 -17.72
N ASP A 402 6.04 -27.79 -18.89
CA ASP A 402 6.98 -27.12 -19.80
C ASP A 402 6.91 -25.58 -19.72
N ALA A 403 6.27 -25.02 -18.68
CA ALA A 403 6.09 -23.58 -18.52
C ALA A 403 7.41 -22.80 -18.53
N ALA A 404 8.40 -23.28 -17.77
CA ALA A 404 9.73 -22.67 -17.67
C ALA A 404 10.42 -22.66 -19.04
N GLY A 405 10.47 -23.80 -19.74
CA GLY A 405 11.07 -23.91 -21.07
C GLY A 405 10.44 -22.97 -22.09
N ARG A 406 9.10 -22.86 -22.11
CA ARG A 406 8.40 -21.91 -23.01
C ARG A 406 8.74 -20.46 -22.72
N TYR A 407 8.84 -20.08 -21.45
CA TYR A 407 9.19 -18.71 -21.08
C TYR A 407 10.67 -18.41 -21.31
N ILE A 408 11.57 -19.38 -21.08
CA ILE A 408 13.00 -19.28 -21.44
C ILE A 408 13.15 -19.02 -22.94
N GLU A 409 12.48 -19.80 -23.79
CA GLU A 409 12.49 -19.60 -25.25
C GLU A 409 11.91 -18.25 -25.65
N PHE A 410 10.83 -17.80 -25.01
CA PHE A 410 10.30 -16.45 -25.23
C PHE A 410 11.33 -15.37 -24.90
N CYS A 411 11.95 -15.41 -23.72
CA CYS A 411 12.98 -14.45 -23.33
C CYS A 411 14.11 -14.43 -24.37
N LYS A 412 14.64 -15.61 -24.74
CA LYS A 412 15.67 -15.74 -25.77
C LYS A 412 15.25 -15.16 -27.12
N SER A 413 13.99 -15.35 -27.53
CA SER A 413 13.45 -14.82 -28.78
C SER A 413 13.44 -13.28 -28.84
N THR A 414 13.52 -12.61 -27.68
CA THR A 414 13.65 -11.13 -27.63
C THR A 414 15.07 -10.65 -27.93
N PHE A 415 16.07 -11.54 -27.87
CA PHE A 415 17.45 -11.26 -28.20
C PHE A 415 17.70 -11.41 -29.72
N PRO A 416 18.44 -10.50 -30.38
CA PRO A 416 18.64 -10.59 -31.83
C PRO A 416 19.42 -11.84 -32.25
N ALA A 417 18.86 -12.63 -33.17
CA ALA A 417 19.39 -13.94 -33.57
C ALA A 417 20.80 -13.92 -34.20
N GLN A 418 21.26 -12.76 -34.67
CA GLN A 418 22.62 -12.59 -35.21
C GLN A 418 23.70 -12.46 -34.12
N PHE A 419 23.31 -12.32 -32.85
CA PHE A 419 24.22 -12.21 -31.72
C PHE A 419 24.06 -13.39 -30.77
N ASP A 420 25.09 -13.61 -29.98
CA ASP A 420 25.10 -14.51 -28.83
C ASP A 420 25.89 -13.85 -27.69
N LEU A 421 25.94 -14.47 -26.52
CA LEU A 421 26.64 -13.98 -25.34
C LEU A 421 27.98 -14.71 -25.10
N ARG A 422 28.50 -15.45 -26.09
CA ARG A 422 29.78 -16.14 -25.93
C ARG A 422 30.91 -15.16 -25.65
N GLY A 423 31.79 -15.58 -24.75
CA GLY A 423 32.90 -14.79 -24.25
C GLY A 423 32.52 -13.70 -23.24
N MET A 424 31.25 -13.67 -22.79
CA MET A 424 30.80 -12.78 -21.72
C MET A 424 30.55 -13.59 -20.44
N LYS A 425 31.09 -13.10 -19.32
CA LYS A 425 30.86 -13.66 -17.99
C LYS A 425 29.87 -12.80 -17.22
N LEU A 426 28.78 -13.39 -16.76
CA LEU A 426 27.69 -12.72 -16.06
C LEU A 426 27.52 -13.27 -14.65
N VAL A 427 27.31 -12.40 -13.67
CA VAL A 427 26.73 -12.80 -12.38
C VAL A 427 25.23 -12.50 -12.40
N VAL A 428 24.38 -13.47 -12.09
CA VAL A 428 22.92 -13.31 -12.15
C VAL A 428 22.33 -13.57 -10.78
N ASP A 429 21.87 -12.52 -10.10
CA ASP A 429 21.18 -12.58 -8.80
C ASP A 429 19.66 -12.63 -9.00
N CYS A 430 19.08 -13.77 -8.64
CA CYS A 430 17.66 -14.06 -8.79
C CYS A 430 16.84 -13.81 -7.52
N ALA A 431 17.41 -13.18 -6.49
CA ALA A 431 16.76 -12.80 -5.24
C ALA A 431 16.11 -13.95 -4.44
N HIS A 432 16.53 -15.20 -4.68
CA HIS A 432 15.82 -16.40 -4.25
C HIS A 432 14.34 -16.40 -4.67
N GLY A 433 13.99 -15.68 -5.73
CA GLY A 433 12.64 -15.43 -6.21
C GLY A 433 12.24 -16.31 -7.38
N ALA A 434 11.20 -15.88 -8.09
CA ALA A 434 10.54 -16.64 -9.14
C ALA A 434 11.44 -16.98 -10.34
N ALA A 435 12.51 -16.20 -10.58
CA ALA A 435 13.43 -16.41 -11.69
C ALA A 435 14.59 -17.37 -11.39
N TYR A 436 14.64 -17.98 -10.20
CA TYR A 436 15.78 -18.78 -9.71
C TYR A 436 16.26 -19.90 -10.67
N ASP A 437 15.31 -20.54 -11.37
CA ASP A 437 15.57 -21.63 -12.33
C ASP A 437 15.17 -21.23 -13.77
N ILE A 438 15.14 -19.92 -14.07
CA ILE A 438 14.80 -19.41 -15.41
C ILE A 438 15.89 -18.46 -15.89
N ALA A 439 16.18 -17.41 -15.14
CA ALA A 439 17.11 -16.38 -15.58
C ALA A 439 18.53 -16.92 -15.88
N PRO A 440 19.13 -17.79 -15.04
CA PRO A 440 20.45 -18.35 -15.36
C PRO A 440 20.47 -19.11 -16.68
N HIS A 441 19.44 -19.94 -16.95
CA HIS A 441 19.34 -20.72 -18.19
C HIS A 441 19.18 -19.82 -19.41
N VAL A 442 18.37 -18.76 -19.33
CA VAL A 442 18.21 -17.79 -20.43
C VAL A 442 19.55 -17.23 -20.89
N PHE A 443 20.38 -16.76 -19.96
CA PHE A 443 21.68 -16.17 -20.30
C PHE A 443 22.70 -17.25 -20.72
N HIS A 444 22.70 -18.40 -20.04
CA HIS A 444 23.61 -19.50 -20.35
C HIS A 444 23.36 -20.11 -21.74
N GLU A 445 22.10 -20.35 -22.11
CA GLU A 445 21.72 -20.90 -23.41
C GLU A 445 22.00 -19.94 -24.57
N LEU A 446 22.05 -18.62 -24.30
CA LEU A 446 22.56 -17.64 -25.26
C LEU A 446 24.09 -17.60 -25.33
N GLY A 447 24.79 -18.37 -24.49
CA GLY A 447 26.24 -18.59 -24.56
C GLY A 447 27.08 -17.89 -23.50
N ALA A 448 26.48 -17.23 -22.51
CA ALA A 448 27.23 -16.60 -21.42
C ALA A 448 27.82 -17.63 -20.44
N ASP A 449 28.96 -17.30 -19.83
CA ASP A 449 29.43 -17.96 -18.60
C ASP A 449 28.69 -17.36 -17.41
N VAL A 450 27.84 -18.14 -16.74
CA VAL A 450 26.90 -17.63 -15.73
C VAL A 450 27.29 -18.09 -14.33
N VAL A 451 27.53 -17.12 -13.45
CA VAL A 451 27.63 -17.32 -12.00
C VAL A 451 26.28 -16.97 -11.39
N ALA A 452 25.52 -17.99 -10.97
CA ALA A 452 24.20 -17.81 -10.40
C ALA A 452 24.26 -17.48 -8.90
N LEU A 453 23.52 -16.45 -8.48
CA LEU A 453 23.30 -16.04 -7.10
C LEU A 453 21.81 -16.00 -6.80
N GLY A 454 21.45 -16.16 -5.53
CA GLY A 454 20.04 -16.11 -5.15
C GLY A 454 19.21 -17.20 -5.85
N THR A 455 19.77 -18.38 -6.11
CA THR A 455 19.09 -19.46 -6.87
C THR A 455 18.69 -20.68 -6.04
N GLN A 456 18.80 -20.58 -4.71
CA GLN A 456 18.45 -21.66 -3.78
C GLN A 456 17.29 -21.24 -2.87
N PRO A 457 16.05 -21.09 -3.39
CA PRO A 457 14.92 -20.72 -2.56
C PRO A 457 14.60 -21.79 -1.53
N ASN A 458 14.30 -21.37 -0.30
CA ASN A 458 13.86 -22.28 0.79
C ASN A 458 12.46 -21.96 1.33
N GLY A 459 11.75 -21.03 0.69
CA GLY A 459 10.43 -20.54 1.13
C GLY A 459 10.47 -19.28 2.00
N PHE A 460 11.63 -18.94 2.57
CA PHE A 460 11.79 -17.88 3.59
C PHE A 460 12.87 -16.84 3.24
N ASN A 461 13.76 -17.14 2.29
CA ASN A 461 14.92 -16.31 1.95
C ASN A 461 14.72 -15.38 0.74
N ILE A 462 13.51 -15.28 0.19
CA ILE A 462 13.23 -14.37 -0.92
C ILE A 462 13.56 -12.92 -0.53
N ASN A 463 14.28 -12.21 -1.40
CA ASN A 463 14.73 -10.82 -1.23
C ASN A 463 15.61 -10.56 0.02
N GLN A 464 16.04 -11.60 0.75
CA GLN A 464 16.86 -11.41 1.94
C GLN A 464 18.28 -11.05 1.53
N GLU A 465 18.63 -9.76 1.67
CA GLU A 465 19.97 -9.22 1.39
C GLU A 465 20.50 -9.52 -0.03
N CYS A 466 19.59 -9.70 -0.99
CA CYS A 466 19.89 -10.02 -2.39
C CYS A 466 18.89 -9.33 -3.33
N GLY A 467 19.17 -9.43 -4.63
CA GLY A 467 18.31 -8.94 -5.69
C GLY A 467 18.40 -7.43 -5.95
N ALA A 468 17.50 -6.94 -6.80
CA ALA A 468 17.49 -5.57 -7.30
C ALA A 468 17.41 -4.49 -6.19
N THR A 469 16.81 -4.81 -5.04
CA THR A 469 16.69 -3.90 -3.89
C THR A 469 17.88 -3.94 -2.93
N ALA A 470 18.73 -4.97 -3.01
CA ALA A 470 19.90 -5.15 -2.16
C ALA A 470 21.10 -5.71 -2.95
N PRO A 471 21.66 -4.96 -3.93
CA PRO A 471 22.62 -5.47 -4.91
C PRO A 471 24.06 -5.64 -4.36
N ASN A 472 24.29 -5.49 -3.05
CA ASN A 472 25.64 -5.53 -2.48
C ASN A 472 26.35 -6.87 -2.71
N ALA A 473 25.64 -7.98 -2.54
CA ALA A 473 26.16 -9.32 -2.80
C ALA A 473 26.53 -9.50 -4.28
N LEU A 474 25.69 -8.98 -5.20
CA LEU A 474 25.98 -8.98 -6.63
C LEU A 474 27.25 -8.18 -6.95
N ILE A 475 27.39 -6.97 -6.39
CA ILE A 475 28.57 -6.11 -6.63
C ILE A 475 29.86 -6.80 -6.19
N GLN A 476 29.84 -7.45 -5.02
CA GLN A 476 30.97 -8.22 -4.52
C GLN A 476 31.29 -9.38 -5.46
N ALA A 477 30.30 -10.18 -5.81
CA ALA A 477 30.49 -11.35 -6.66
C ALA A 477 30.97 -11.00 -8.07
N VAL A 478 30.52 -9.89 -8.66
CA VAL A 478 31.03 -9.40 -9.96
C VAL A 478 32.54 -9.16 -9.89
N ARG A 479 33.01 -8.51 -8.82
CA ARG A 479 34.44 -8.25 -8.62
C ARG A 479 35.24 -9.51 -8.35
N GLU A 480 34.73 -10.38 -7.47
CA GLU A 480 35.38 -11.64 -7.08
C GLU A 480 35.50 -12.62 -8.25
N ASN A 481 34.48 -12.66 -9.11
CA ASN A 481 34.46 -13.56 -10.27
C ASN A 481 35.08 -12.94 -11.52
N HIS A 482 35.55 -11.68 -11.46
CA HIS A 482 35.99 -10.90 -12.62
C HIS A 482 34.97 -10.95 -13.77
N ALA A 483 33.69 -10.83 -13.43
CA ALA A 483 32.61 -10.85 -14.41
C ALA A 483 32.53 -9.52 -15.18
N ASP A 484 32.04 -9.59 -16.42
CA ASP A 484 31.86 -8.41 -17.26
C ASP A 484 30.70 -7.54 -16.76
N LEU A 485 29.61 -8.19 -16.34
CA LEU A 485 28.40 -7.55 -15.81
C LEU A 485 27.73 -8.42 -14.73
N GLY A 486 26.97 -7.76 -13.86
CA GLY A 486 26.03 -8.37 -12.93
C GLY A 486 24.59 -7.98 -13.28
N ILE A 487 23.65 -8.92 -13.17
CA ILE A 487 22.22 -8.75 -13.39
C ILE A 487 21.51 -9.05 -12.08
N ALA A 488 20.81 -8.07 -11.51
CA ALA A 488 19.99 -8.24 -10.32
C ALA A 488 18.50 -8.13 -10.67
N LEU A 489 17.75 -9.17 -10.33
CA LEU A 489 16.30 -9.25 -10.43
C LEU A 489 15.67 -9.13 -9.03
N ASP A 490 14.39 -8.78 -8.94
CA ASP A 490 13.64 -8.84 -7.68
C ASP A 490 12.84 -10.15 -7.56
N GLY A 491 12.13 -10.31 -6.43
CA GLY A 491 11.46 -11.57 -6.06
C GLY A 491 10.51 -12.15 -7.11
N ASP A 492 9.86 -11.32 -7.94
CA ASP A 492 9.01 -11.77 -9.05
C ASP A 492 9.53 -11.40 -10.44
N ALA A 493 10.77 -10.89 -10.49
CA ALA A 493 11.56 -10.57 -11.67
C ALA A 493 10.90 -9.59 -12.66
N ASP A 494 10.12 -8.64 -12.15
CA ASP A 494 9.60 -7.50 -12.93
C ASP A 494 10.54 -6.27 -12.91
N ARG A 495 11.61 -6.32 -12.11
CA ARG A 495 12.66 -5.28 -12.03
C ARG A 495 14.03 -5.78 -12.47
N LEU A 496 14.83 -4.84 -12.96
CA LEU A 496 16.22 -5.03 -13.34
C LEU A 496 17.12 -3.93 -12.77
N GLN A 497 18.25 -4.33 -12.22
CA GLN A 497 19.42 -3.48 -12.01
C GLN A 497 20.64 -4.17 -12.63
N ILE A 498 21.59 -3.38 -13.15
CA ILE A 498 22.83 -3.95 -13.74
C ILE A 498 24.05 -3.38 -13.03
N VAL A 499 25.06 -4.21 -12.81
CA VAL A 499 26.36 -3.82 -12.27
C VAL A 499 27.41 -4.02 -13.35
N ASP A 500 28.33 -3.07 -13.55
CA ASP A 500 29.47 -3.28 -14.45
C ASP A 500 30.66 -3.98 -13.77
N ALA A 501 31.67 -4.36 -14.56
CA ALA A 501 32.92 -4.95 -14.07
C ALA A 501 33.66 -4.10 -13.01
N ALA A 502 33.44 -2.78 -12.96
CA ALA A 502 34.01 -1.90 -11.93
C ALA A 502 33.20 -1.91 -10.62
N GLY A 503 32.01 -2.51 -10.63
CA GLY A 503 31.07 -2.54 -9.53
C GLY A 503 30.15 -1.31 -9.46
N ARG A 504 30.00 -0.55 -10.55
CA ARG A 504 29.03 0.55 -10.62
C ARG A 504 27.65 -0.01 -10.90
N LEU A 505 26.69 0.34 -10.06
CA LEU A 505 25.27 0.02 -10.25
C LEU A 505 24.62 0.99 -11.25
N TYR A 506 23.80 0.45 -12.14
CA TYR A 506 23.02 1.16 -13.15
C TYR A 506 21.53 0.92 -12.91
N ASN A 507 20.77 2.01 -12.81
CA ASN A 507 19.35 1.98 -12.47
C ASN A 507 18.43 2.00 -13.70
N GLY A 508 17.12 1.86 -13.49
CA GLY A 508 16.15 1.80 -14.59
C GLY A 508 16.12 3.03 -15.51
N ASP A 509 16.44 4.23 -15.00
CA ASP A 509 16.49 5.44 -15.83
C ASP A 509 17.70 5.40 -16.79
N GLU A 510 18.87 4.98 -16.29
CA GLU A 510 20.07 4.84 -17.10
C GLU A 510 19.92 3.74 -18.15
N LEU A 511 19.32 2.61 -17.76
CA LEU A 511 19.05 1.51 -18.68
C LEU A 511 18.03 1.93 -19.76
N LEU A 512 17.02 2.73 -19.43
CA LEU A 512 16.11 3.32 -20.43
C LEU A 512 16.88 4.16 -21.46
N TYR A 513 17.85 4.97 -21.04
CA TYR A 513 18.68 5.74 -21.96
C TYR A 513 19.48 4.82 -22.92
N VAL A 514 20.09 3.76 -22.40
CA VAL A 514 20.82 2.78 -23.21
C VAL A 514 19.91 2.14 -24.26
N LEU A 515 18.69 1.77 -23.88
CA LEU A 515 17.70 1.20 -24.80
C LEU A 515 17.26 2.20 -25.87
N VAL A 516 17.13 3.48 -25.53
CA VAL A 516 16.80 4.54 -26.51
C VAL A 516 17.94 4.73 -27.51
N VAL A 517 19.19 4.75 -27.06
CA VAL A 517 20.36 4.87 -27.95
C VAL A 517 20.42 3.71 -28.93
N ASP A 518 20.24 2.46 -28.47
CA ASP A 518 20.19 1.29 -29.35
C ASP A 518 19.01 1.38 -30.33
N ARG A 519 17.85 1.87 -29.88
CA ARG A 519 16.67 1.99 -30.74
C ARG A 519 16.81 3.06 -31.81
N ILE A 520 17.48 4.17 -31.53
CA ILE A 520 17.83 5.15 -32.55
C ILE A 520 18.80 4.53 -33.57
N ALA A 521 19.77 3.73 -33.13
CA ALA A 521 20.72 3.09 -34.02
C ALA A 521 20.09 2.03 -34.93
N THR A 522 18.99 1.40 -34.50
CA THR A 522 18.32 0.32 -35.23
C THR A 522 17.12 0.79 -36.05
N ASP A 523 16.26 1.63 -35.47
CA ASP A 523 14.99 2.08 -36.08
C ASP A 523 15.09 3.51 -36.65
N GLY A 524 16.22 4.19 -36.45
CA GLY A 524 16.50 5.54 -36.94
C GLY A 524 15.89 6.67 -36.10
N LYS A 525 14.76 6.44 -35.42
CA LYS A 525 14.18 7.41 -34.48
C LYS A 525 13.41 6.76 -33.34
N VAL A 526 13.34 7.45 -32.21
CA VAL A 526 12.41 7.17 -31.11
C VAL A 526 11.57 8.41 -30.89
N ALA A 527 10.24 8.32 -31.05
CA ALA A 527 9.36 9.48 -30.94
C ALA A 527 9.32 10.06 -29.52
N GLY A 528 9.29 9.18 -28.51
CA GLY A 528 9.36 9.57 -27.12
C GLY A 528 9.37 8.37 -26.19
N VAL A 529 9.65 8.66 -24.91
CA VAL A 529 9.65 7.68 -23.81
C VAL A 529 8.97 8.23 -22.57
N VAL A 530 8.51 7.33 -21.70
CA VAL A 530 7.85 7.71 -20.44
C VAL A 530 8.72 7.32 -19.25
N GLY A 531 9.04 8.30 -18.40
CA GLY A 531 9.58 8.08 -17.07
C GLY A 531 8.57 8.43 -15.98
N THR A 532 9.01 8.52 -14.73
CA THR A 532 8.15 9.01 -13.63
C THR A 532 8.61 10.37 -13.13
N GLN A 533 7.88 10.94 -12.17
CA GLN A 533 8.35 12.10 -11.41
C GLN A 533 9.73 11.87 -10.76
N MET A 534 10.13 10.62 -10.52
CA MET A 534 11.41 10.28 -9.90
C MET A 534 12.57 10.18 -10.89
N THR A 535 12.32 10.10 -12.20
CA THR A 535 13.39 9.92 -13.20
C THR A 535 14.41 11.05 -13.14
N ASN A 536 15.70 10.73 -13.06
CA ASN A 536 16.77 11.73 -12.94
C ASN A 536 16.81 12.69 -14.15
N LEU A 537 16.91 14.00 -13.90
CA LEU A 537 16.88 15.05 -14.92
C LEU A 537 18.06 14.94 -15.90
N ALA A 538 19.21 14.43 -15.46
CA ALA A 538 20.34 14.22 -16.38
C ALA A 538 19.98 13.28 -17.52
N VAL A 539 19.19 12.23 -17.22
CA VAL A 539 18.70 11.27 -18.21
C VAL A 539 17.68 11.94 -19.14
N GLU A 540 16.74 12.71 -18.60
CA GLU A 540 15.78 13.47 -19.41
C GLU A 540 16.49 14.43 -20.38
N ILE A 541 17.47 15.21 -19.91
CA ILE A 541 18.27 16.12 -20.75
C ILE A 541 19.01 15.34 -21.83
N ALA A 542 19.61 14.20 -21.47
CA ALA A 542 20.33 13.37 -22.43
C ALA A 542 19.39 12.83 -23.52
N LEU A 543 18.19 12.37 -23.17
CA LEU A 543 17.15 11.94 -24.13
C LEU A 543 16.72 13.09 -25.05
N GLN A 544 16.51 14.29 -24.50
CA GLN A 544 16.14 15.46 -25.29
C GLN A 544 17.23 15.87 -26.28
N ARG A 545 18.51 15.72 -25.93
CA ARG A 545 19.65 15.96 -26.85
C ARG A 545 19.67 14.97 -28.01
N LEU A 546 19.13 13.76 -27.83
CA LEU A 546 18.93 12.78 -28.89
C LEU A 546 17.68 13.06 -29.74
N GLY A 547 16.94 14.15 -29.45
CA GLY A 547 15.70 14.50 -30.15
C GLY A 547 14.49 13.65 -29.72
N VAL A 548 14.57 12.97 -28.57
CA VAL A 548 13.51 12.08 -28.06
C VAL A 548 12.63 12.83 -27.08
N ALA A 549 11.31 12.81 -27.29
CA ALA A 549 10.37 13.41 -26.35
C ALA A 549 10.33 12.64 -25.03
N PHE A 550 10.09 13.34 -23.93
CA PHE A 550 10.01 12.73 -22.60
C PHE A 550 8.72 13.13 -21.90
N GLU A 551 8.02 12.18 -21.27
CA GLU A 551 6.84 12.43 -20.44
C GLU A 551 7.04 11.83 -19.04
N ARG A 552 6.70 12.62 -18.01
CA ARG A 552 6.73 12.18 -16.60
C ARG A 552 5.35 11.73 -16.16
N ALA A 553 5.20 10.44 -15.88
CA ALA A 553 4.02 9.88 -15.23
C ALA A 553 4.07 10.04 -13.70
N ALA A 554 2.94 9.84 -13.02
CA ALA A 554 2.95 9.58 -11.58
C ALA A 554 3.75 8.30 -11.26
N VAL A 555 4.21 8.16 -10.01
CA VAL A 555 5.01 7.00 -9.61
C VAL A 555 4.15 5.73 -9.64
N GLY A 556 4.67 4.66 -10.25
CA GLY A 556 3.98 3.39 -10.43
C GLY A 556 3.83 2.98 -11.90
N ASP A 557 4.14 1.71 -12.17
CA ASP A 557 4.08 1.04 -13.46
C ASP A 557 2.79 1.29 -14.27
N ARG A 558 1.63 1.30 -13.60
CA ARG A 558 0.32 1.53 -14.21
C ARG A 558 0.27 2.88 -14.92
N TYR A 559 0.74 3.94 -14.27
CA TYR A 559 0.73 5.28 -14.86
C TYR A 559 1.70 5.41 -16.03
N VAL A 560 2.85 4.72 -15.98
CA VAL A 560 3.79 4.68 -17.09
C VAL A 560 3.14 4.01 -18.31
N LEU A 561 2.51 2.85 -18.11
CA LEU A 561 1.81 2.11 -19.17
C LEU A 561 0.65 2.91 -19.79
N GLU A 562 -0.16 3.58 -18.97
CA GLU A 562 -1.26 4.44 -19.43
C GLU A 562 -0.76 5.55 -20.35
N ARG A 563 0.35 6.22 -19.99
CA ARG A 563 0.96 7.28 -20.82
C ARG A 563 1.57 6.74 -22.11
N LEU A 564 2.26 5.60 -22.06
CA LEU A 564 2.80 4.95 -23.26
C LEU A 564 1.70 4.65 -24.28
N ARG A 565 0.57 4.08 -23.81
CA ARG A 565 -0.59 3.80 -24.67
C ARG A 565 -1.21 5.07 -25.23
N ALA A 566 -1.40 6.10 -24.40
CA ALA A 566 -1.98 7.37 -24.83
C ALA A 566 -1.15 8.07 -25.92
N ARG A 567 0.18 7.88 -25.93
CA ARG A 567 1.10 8.48 -26.92
C ARG A 567 1.47 7.54 -28.06
N GLY A 568 1.13 6.26 -27.99
CA GLY A 568 1.61 5.24 -28.92
C GLY A 568 3.13 5.03 -28.86
N TRP A 569 3.74 5.22 -27.70
CA TRP A 569 5.18 5.03 -27.47
C TRP A 569 5.45 3.63 -26.91
N GLN A 570 6.69 3.15 -27.07
CA GLN A 570 7.05 1.76 -26.77
C GLN A 570 7.91 1.58 -25.51
N LEU A 571 8.76 2.56 -25.18
CA LEU A 571 9.73 2.45 -24.10
C LEU A 571 9.36 3.34 -22.91
N GLY A 572 9.35 2.77 -21.72
CA GLY A 572 9.24 3.54 -20.48
C GLY A 572 9.91 2.83 -19.32
N ALA A 573 10.22 3.57 -18.25
CA ALA A 573 10.87 2.98 -17.09
C ALA A 573 10.62 3.76 -15.80
N GLU A 574 10.83 3.07 -14.69
CA GLU A 574 11.03 3.68 -13.37
C GLU A 574 12.49 3.46 -12.93
N GLY A 575 13.09 4.43 -12.23
CA GLY A 575 14.46 4.28 -11.70
C GLY A 575 14.67 3.03 -10.81
N SER A 576 13.59 2.49 -10.25
CA SER A 576 13.57 1.22 -9.52
C SER A 576 13.89 -0.02 -10.36
N GLY A 577 13.95 0.08 -11.69
CA GLY A 577 14.30 -1.01 -12.59
C GLY A 577 13.12 -1.67 -13.30
N HIS A 578 11.88 -1.21 -13.05
CA HIS A 578 10.72 -1.67 -13.81
C HIS A 578 10.74 -0.98 -15.20
N ILE A 579 11.07 -1.74 -16.24
CA ILE A 579 11.26 -1.23 -17.61
C ILE A 579 10.22 -1.88 -18.53
N LEU A 580 9.51 -1.05 -19.27
CA LEU A 580 8.51 -1.43 -20.25
C LEU A 580 9.07 -1.28 -21.67
N SER A 581 8.92 -2.34 -22.46
CA SER A 581 9.25 -2.38 -23.89
C SER A 581 8.07 -3.03 -24.63
N LEU A 582 7.08 -2.22 -25.01
CA LEU A 582 5.75 -2.69 -25.44
C LEU A 582 5.76 -3.45 -26.77
N ASP A 583 6.82 -3.33 -27.56
CA ASP A 583 7.04 -4.14 -28.76
C ASP A 583 7.60 -5.54 -28.45
N ARG A 584 8.03 -5.80 -27.20
CA ARG A 584 8.58 -7.07 -26.74
C ARG A 584 7.67 -7.76 -25.75
N HIS A 585 7.10 -7.02 -24.80
CA HIS A 585 6.22 -7.58 -23.78
C HIS A 585 5.17 -6.59 -23.27
N THR A 586 4.11 -7.08 -22.64
CA THR A 586 2.97 -6.28 -22.16
C THR A 586 3.16 -5.73 -20.74
N THR A 587 4.19 -6.18 -20.03
CA THR A 587 4.50 -5.78 -18.66
C THR A 587 6.01 -5.67 -18.47
N GLY A 588 6.44 -5.14 -17.32
CA GLY A 588 7.86 -5.05 -17.00
C GLY A 588 8.46 -6.44 -16.80
N ASP A 589 9.61 -6.66 -17.42
CA ASP A 589 10.29 -7.95 -17.42
C ASP A 589 11.78 -7.72 -17.28
N GLY A 590 12.33 -8.09 -16.12
CA GLY A 590 13.74 -7.85 -15.81
C GLY A 590 14.69 -8.68 -16.67
N ILE A 591 14.28 -9.89 -17.08
CA ILE A 591 15.09 -10.77 -17.92
C ILE A 591 15.14 -10.21 -19.34
N VAL A 592 13.98 -9.92 -19.93
CA VAL A 592 13.88 -9.32 -21.27
C VAL A 592 14.60 -7.97 -21.30
N SER A 593 14.41 -7.12 -20.31
CA SER A 593 15.11 -5.83 -20.23
C SER A 593 16.63 -6.01 -20.16
N GLY A 594 17.10 -7.03 -19.43
CA GLY A 594 18.53 -7.38 -19.36
C GLY A 594 19.06 -7.81 -20.73
N LEU A 595 18.32 -8.68 -21.43
CA LEU A 595 18.67 -9.09 -22.79
C LEU A 595 18.71 -7.93 -23.78
N LEU A 596 17.77 -6.99 -23.71
CA LEU A 596 17.76 -5.80 -24.56
C LEU A 596 18.98 -4.91 -24.29
N VAL A 597 19.37 -4.73 -23.03
CA VAL A 597 20.59 -4.00 -22.69
C VAL A 597 21.83 -4.74 -23.21
N LEU A 598 21.94 -6.06 -23.01
CA LEU A 598 23.07 -6.84 -23.54
C LEU A 598 23.15 -6.77 -25.07
N ALA A 599 21.99 -6.78 -25.76
CA ALA A 599 21.93 -6.63 -27.22
C ALA A 599 22.47 -5.26 -27.66
N ALA A 600 22.11 -4.19 -26.94
CA ALA A 600 22.63 -2.84 -27.16
C ALA A 600 24.16 -2.78 -27.02
N LEU A 601 24.71 -3.43 -26.00
CA LEU A 601 26.17 -3.51 -25.79
C LEU A 601 26.86 -4.30 -26.91
N LYS A 602 26.32 -5.46 -27.29
CA LYS A 602 26.87 -6.28 -28.39
C LYS A 602 26.84 -5.55 -29.73
N ARG A 603 25.75 -4.83 -30.03
CA ARG A 603 25.60 -4.09 -31.29
C ARG A 603 26.54 -2.89 -31.36
N SER A 604 26.66 -2.13 -30.28
CA SER A 604 27.51 -0.95 -30.24
C SER A 604 28.99 -1.27 -30.09
N GLY A 605 29.33 -2.43 -29.52
CA GLY A 605 30.69 -2.78 -29.10
C GLY A 605 31.19 -1.92 -27.93
N GLN A 606 30.29 -1.19 -27.26
CA GLN A 606 30.61 -0.28 -26.16
C GLN A 606 30.21 -0.87 -24.81
N THR A 607 30.86 -0.40 -23.74
CA THR A 607 30.45 -0.70 -22.36
C THR A 607 29.33 0.22 -21.91
N LEU A 608 28.60 -0.14 -20.84
CA LEU A 608 27.59 0.74 -20.24
C LEU A 608 28.19 2.11 -19.87
N ALA A 609 29.37 2.12 -19.26
CA ALA A 609 30.09 3.35 -18.93
C ALA A 609 30.43 4.21 -20.17
N ALA A 610 30.68 3.59 -21.33
CA ALA A 610 30.96 4.32 -22.55
C ALA A 610 29.69 4.93 -23.17
N ILE A 611 28.58 4.20 -23.20
CA ILE A 611 27.28 4.71 -23.69
C ILE A 611 26.76 5.84 -22.80
N LEU A 612 26.90 5.69 -21.49
CA LEU A 612 26.46 6.65 -20.48
C LEU A 612 27.53 7.68 -20.10
N ARG A 613 28.62 7.78 -20.87
CA ARG A 613 29.76 8.67 -20.57
C ARG A 613 29.32 10.12 -20.31
N ASP A 614 28.39 10.59 -21.12
CA ASP A 614 27.87 11.97 -21.06
C ASP A 614 26.58 12.09 -20.23
N VAL A 615 26.14 11.00 -19.59
CA VAL A 615 24.96 10.94 -18.72
C VAL A 615 25.43 10.77 -17.27
N GLN A 616 25.89 11.87 -16.70
CA GLN A 616 26.20 11.93 -15.27
C GLN A 616 24.92 12.24 -14.50
N LEU A 617 24.40 11.27 -13.76
CA LEU A 617 23.22 11.46 -12.92
C LEU A 617 23.42 12.67 -12.01
N PHE A 618 22.44 13.56 -12.01
CA PHE A 618 22.47 14.73 -11.15
C PHE A 618 22.34 14.26 -9.69
N PRO A 619 23.27 14.65 -8.81
CA PRO A 619 23.11 14.46 -7.39
C PRO A 619 21.75 14.95 -6.89
N GLN A 620 21.08 14.11 -6.11
CA GLN A 620 19.78 14.43 -5.52
C GLN A 620 19.96 14.60 -4.01
N LYS A 621 19.44 15.70 -3.46
CA LYS A 621 19.27 15.88 -2.03
C LYS A 621 17.79 15.83 -1.71
N LEU A 622 17.38 14.77 -1.03
CA LEU A 622 16.05 14.64 -0.47
C LEU A 622 16.08 15.05 1.00
N ILE A 623 15.27 16.03 1.36
CA ILE A 623 15.03 16.44 2.74
C ILE A 623 13.57 16.15 3.05
N ASN A 624 13.38 15.29 4.05
CA ASN A 624 12.08 15.00 4.62
C ASN A 624 11.80 16.06 5.68
N LEU A 625 10.88 16.97 5.39
CA LEU A 625 10.50 18.04 6.29
C LEU A 625 9.14 17.73 6.87
N GLN A 626 9.08 17.67 8.20
CA GLN A 626 7.81 17.71 8.90
C GLN A 626 7.13 19.03 8.53
N LEU A 627 5.95 18.99 7.92
CA LEU A 627 5.13 20.18 7.79
C LEU A 627 4.31 20.36 9.05
N ARG A 628 4.08 21.63 9.40
CA ARG A 628 3.03 21.92 10.35
C ARG A 628 1.68 21.48 9.75
N PRO A 629 0.86 20.83 10.56
CA PRO A 629 -0.57 20.70 10.36
C PRO A 629 -1.27 21.84 9.60
N GLY A 630 -1.73 21.62 8.37
CA GLY A 630 -2.46 22.64 7.61
C GLY A 630 -1.61 23.74 6.97
N SER A 631 -0.28 23.67 7.08
CA SER A 631 0.64 24.51 6.32
C SER A 631 0.37 24.36 4.82
N ASP A 632 -0.33 25.34 4.27
CA ASP A 632 -0.50 25.51 2.84
C ASP A 632 0.80 26.02 2.22
N TRP A 633 1.79 25.14 2.18
CA TRP A 633 3.05 25.38 1.49
C TRP A 633 2.81 25.68 0.00
N GLN A 634 1.67 25.22 -0.55
CA GLN A 634 1.26 25.44 -1.93
C GLN A 634 0.66 26.82 -2.17
N SER A 635 0.26 27.59 -1.15
CA SER A 635 -0.14 29.01 -1.30
C SER A 635 0.85 29.99 -0.68
N ASN A 636 1.76 29.52 0.18
CA ASN A 636 2.73 30.38 0.84
C ASN A 636 3.69 31.08 -0.14
N HIS A 637 3.67 32.42 -0.14
CA HIS A 637 4.48 33.23 -1.04
C HIS A 637 5.99 33.09 -0.82
N GLU A 638 6.48 32.89 0.42
CA GLU A 638 7.91 32.73 0.68
C GLU A 638 8.45 31.39 0.18
N ILE A 639 7.71 30.30 0.40
CA ILE A 639 8.07 28.97 -0.10
C ILE A 639 8.02 28.96 -1.62
N LYS A 640 6.96 29.53 -2.24
CA LYS A 640 6.90 29.70 -3.70
C LYS A 640 8.05 30.54 -4.24
N ALA A 641 8.42 31.63 -3.57
CA ALA A 641 9.54 32.45 -3.98
C ALA A 641 10.87 31.69 -3.86
N ALA A 642 11.07 30.89 -2.82
CA ALA A 642 12.25 30.05 -2.65
C ALA A 642 12.33 28.95 -3.72
N ILE A 643 11.21 28.30 -4.03
CA ILE A 643 11.10 27.31 -5.11
C ILE A 643 11.41 27.98 -6.45
N ALA A 644 10.73 29.08 -6.79
CA ALA A 644 10.92 29.78 -8.05
C ALA A 644 12.35 30.34 -8.19
N HIS A 645 12.96 30.79 -7.09
CA HIS A 645 14.36 31.22 -7.08
C HIS A 645 15.30 30.04 -7.34
N ALA A 646 15.10 28.91 -6.67
CA ALA A 646 15.87 27.70 -6.90
C ALA A 646 15.70 27.20 -8.34
N GLU A 647 14.48 27.13 -8.86
CA GLU A 647 14.20 26.74 -10.25
C GLU A 647 14.84 27.71 -11.26
N HIS A 648 14.78 29.02 -11.01
CA HIS A 648 15.42 30.00 -11.89
C HIS A 648 16.95 29.91 -11.86
N ALA A 649 17.54 29.75 -10.68
CA ALA A 649 18.99 29.68 -10.51
C ALA A 649 19.57 28.36 -11.02
N LEU A 650 18.85 27.26 -10.86
CA LEU A 650 19.21 25.95 -11.41
C LEU A 650 18.98 25.89 -12.93
N GLY A 651 17.98 26.59 -13.46
CA GLY A 651 17.70 26.66 -14.89
C GLY A 651 17.60 25.26 -15.52
N ALA A 652 18.36 25.03 -16.59
CA ALA A 652 18.40 23.73 -17.27
C ALA A 652 19.31 22.69 -16.61
N THR A 653 19.99 23.02 -15.50
CA THR A 653 20.97 22.13 -14.85
C THR A 653 20.51 21.63 -13.47
N GLY A 654 19.23 21.79 -13.14
CA GLY A 654 18.63 21.20 -11.95
C GLY A 654 17.12 21.33 -11.91
N ARG A 655 16.47 20.66 -10.96
CA ARG A 655 15.03 20.77 -10.71
C ARG A 655 14.70 20.60 -9.24
N VAL A 656 13.54 21.14 -8.88
CA VAL A 656 12.92 20.97 -7.58
C VAL A 656 11.71 20.04 -7.76
N LEU A 657 11.61 19.03 -6.91
CA LEU A 657 10.43 18.19 -6.79
C LEU A 657 9.99 18.21 -5.34
N ILE A 658 8.83 18.81 -5.12
CA ILE A 658 8.21 18.85 -3.80
C ILE A 658 6.95 17.99 -3.84
N ARG A 659 6.90 17.00 -2.96
CA ARG A 659 5.72 16.15 -2.78
C ARG A 659 5.40 16.03 -1.31
N ALA A 660 4.12 16.20 -0.96
CA ALA A 660 3.65 15.72 0.32
C ALA A 660 3.64 14.19 0.28
N SER A 661 4.07 13.55 1.35
CA SER A 661 3.82 12.11 1.52
C SER A 661 2.30 11.89 1.64
N GLY A 662 1.76 10.90 0.96
CA GLY A 662 0.31 10.60 0.98
C GLY A 662 -0.14 9.91 2.28
N THR A 663 0.82 9.37 3.03
CA THR A 663 0.65 8.54 4.23
C THR A 663 1.30 9.16 5.48
N GLU A 664 2.15 10.17 5.31
CA GLU A 664 2.90 10.85 6.36
C GLU A 664 2.90 12.37 6.09
N PRO A 665 3.07 13.21 7.10
CA PRO A 665 3.10 14.67 6.96
C PRO A 665 4.45 15.25 6.59
N VAL A 666 5.14 14.47 5.79
CA VAL A 666 6.48 14.81 5.37
C VAL A 666 6.33 15.49 4.04
N LEU A 667 6.67 16.78 3.98
CA LEU A 667 7.01 17.41 2.72
C LEU A 667 8.39 16.94 2.33
N ARG A 668 8.41 16.15 1.28
CA ARG A 668 9.63 15.66 0.66
C ARG A 668 10.09 16.75 -0.30
N VAL A 669 11.06 17.55 0.14
CA VAL A 669 11.75 18.52 -0.71
C VAL A 669 12.94 17.80 -1.31
N MET A 670 12.81 17.44 -2.58
CA MET A 670 13.91 16.90 -3.36
C MET A 670 14.43 17.98 -4.30
N VAL A 671 15.71 18.28 -4.23
CA VAL A 671 16.39 19.08 -5.25
C VAL A 671 17.45 18.21 -5.89
N GLU A 672 17.52 18.26 -7.20
CA GLU A 672 18.60 17.63 -7.95
C GLU A 672 19.24 18.65 -8.89
N ALA A 673 20.57 18.59 -9.00
CA ALA A 673 21.33 19.56 -9.77
C ALA A 673 22.64 18.96 -10.27
N ALA A 674 23.20 19.51 -11.35
CA ALA A 674 24.49 19.08 -11.91
C ALA A 674 25.65 19.17 -10.89
N GLN A 675 25.57 20.09 -9.93
CA GLN A 675 26.53 20.21 -8.83
C GLN A 675 25.89 19.80 -7.51
N ALA A 676 26.52 18.86 -6.80
CA ALA A 676 26.04 18.39 -5.49
C ALA A 676 25.90 19.54 -4.47
N ALA A 677 26.85 20.47 -4.45
CA ALA A 677 26.79 21.66 -3.60
C ALA A 677 25.55 22.51 -3.88
N ALA A 678 25.16 22.69 -5.15
CA ALA A 678 23.95 23.42 -5.51
C ALA A 678 22.68 22.66 -5.08
N ALA A 679 22.62 21.35 -5.31
CA ALA A 679 21.49 20.52 -4.87
C ALA A 679 21.29 20.61 -3.35
N VAL A 680 22.37 20.51 -2.56
CA VAL A 680 22.31 20.68 -1.10
C VAL A 680 21.92 22.10 -0.71
N HIS A 681 22.55 23.12 -1.31
CA HIS A 681 22.29 24.51 -0.99
C HIS A 681 20.83 24.89 -1.20
N TYR A 682 20.26 24.58 -2.38
CA TYR A 682 18.87 24.92 -2.67
C TYR A 682 17.87 24.02 -1.94
N ALA A 683 18.17 22.74 -1.72
CA ALA A 683 17.33 21.89 -0.87
C ALA A 683 17.25 22.43 0.55
N GLU A 684 18.39 22.81 1.16
CA GLU A 684 18.42 23.41 2.49
C GLU A 684 17.79 24.81 2.49
N ALA A 685 17.99 25.63 1.47
CA ALA A 685 17.36 26.96 1.41
C ALA A 685 15.83 26.90 1.32
N ILE A 686 15.29 25.98 0.49
CA ILE A 686 13.85 25.69 0.46
C ILE A 686 13.43 25.09 1.79
N ALA A 687 14.22 24.16 2.34
CA ALA A 687 13.92 23.54 3.61
C ALA A 687 13.89 24.54 4.77
N ASP A 688 14.78 25.53 4.79
CA ASP A 688 14.83 26.59 5.80
C ASP A 688 13.63 27.51 5.68
N LYS A 689 13.18 27.81 4.46
CA LYS A 689 11.93 28.54 4.24
C LYS A 689 10.71 27.72 4.61
N VAL A 690 10.72 26.43 4.33
CA VAL A 690 9.71 25.53 4.84
C VAL A 690 9.77 25.47 6.36
N ARG A 691 10.93 25.39 7.02
CA ARG A 691 11.10 25.39 8.49
C ARG A 691 10.79 26.72 9.16
N SER A 692 10.88 27.84 8.44
CA SER A 692 10.55 29.18 8.97
C SER A 692 9.04 29.49 8.88
N VAL A 693 8.32 28.75 8.03
CA VAL A 693 6.89 28.90 7.76
C VAL A 693 6.08 27.75 8.37
N ALA A 694 6.64 26.53 8.35
CA ALA A 694 6.31 25.40 9.21
C ALA A 694 6.99 25.57 10.56
#